data_AF-R8Y9E2-F1
#
_entry.id   AF-R8Y9E2-F1
#
_cell.length_a   1.000
_cell.length_b   1.000
_cell.length_c   1.000
_cell.angle_alpha   90.00
_cell.angle_beta   90.00
_cell.angle_gamma   90.00
#
_symmetry.space_group_name_H-M   'P 1'
#
loop_
_entity.id
_entity.type
_entity.pdbx_description
1 polymer ?
#
loop_
_entity_poly.entity_id
_entity_poly.type
_entity_poly.pdbx_seq_one_letter_code
_entity_poly.pdbx_strand_id
1 'polypeptide(L)'
;MGDIYQLLKPKKGYAYTKEQIIDASLVNLPIPTGKKLKGNSRIIGDVDEETFKIIVDTIISLCSRFNLEYQEIAYTLLICLAESGFNPDAAAGTTSASGLAQYTRSTADAFKSRSKSILGFEIDMSGTNVFDANIGCHGVLVAFLFNKNLALKWGFKPDDDKYWQLIYMLHHDGPGYYEDDRGKERALRFKWRKDAVDTYERVFKKNLLLLTTLLKQKVETKLKLTDHEGKAIENKNYVIATVKSSDRKKPTHLSMNRNEKKEVNVVFGKTNSNGESSPVHSRIGDEIITLLLPDNFKNLINTKSARNYVVKKGDTLEKIAKRNGTSVEQLAKDNNLKDKNKISIGQQLKVNSDVKYIVKQGDTLESIAKRNGTTVEQLAKDNNLKNINRIAIGQELRVHKFLRHKPSNSALKDIFGSLGLDNINLDLITFSKNHTAKPKGSSSNTTSKSKSNLIELRTPVSAEAVKPKKQTKPVIEQNKTQSNGNNKTVKVDVTDGMAVIYTFQDTEYGPHDAPKVGYTVFYDHLGNKLYSFKTGSRVSSKSKKNADGPFSGFYTYIAGGKRNSKLGAAYGTTKIMTTDSRARWVHGGGSGLSDPYAEKQGWRVTMGCTRAQNIDVENLAKKITEFKNQYPKIKIKYIRDSKGTYPK
;
A
#
# COMPACT_ATOMS: atom_id res chain seq x y z
N MET A 1 -27.05 -20.24 -8.00
CA MET A 1 -25.85 -20.03 -7.16
C MET A 1 -26.02 -18.71 -6.44
N GLY A 2 -25.91 -18.69 -5.11
CA GLY A 2 -26.00 -17.45 -4.32
C GLY A 2 -24.82 -16.52 -4.55
N ASP A 3 -25.01 -15.24 -4.23
CA ASP A 3 -23.97 -14.19 -4.29
C ASP A 3 -23.27 -14.04 -2.92
N ILE A 4 -22.06 -13.47 -2.90
CA ILE A 4 -21.24 -13.28 -1.68
C ILE A 4 -22.01 -12.54 -0.60
N TYR A 5 -22.73 -11.48 -0.95
CA TYR A 5 -23.51 -10.70 0.02
C TYR A 5 -24.69 -11.48 0.59
N GLN A 6 -25.28 -12.41 -0.18
CA GLN A 6 -26.36 -13.27 0.34
C GLN A 6 -25.81 -14.30 1.33
N LEU A 7 -24.65 -14.88 1.03
CA LEU A 7 -23.98 -15.85 1.91
C LEU A 7 -23.52 -15.20 3.22
N LEU A 8 -23.04 -13.96 3.14
CA LEU A 8 -22.53 -13.19 4.28
C LEU A 8 -23.58 -12.32 4.96
N LYS A 9 -24.85 -12.36 4.51
CA LYS A 9 -25.89 -11.49 5.05
C LYS A 9 -26.05 -11.76 6.55
N PRO A 10 -25.76 -10.78 7.42
CA PRO A 10 -25.81 -11.01 8.84
C PRO A 10 -27.26 -11.20 9.31
N LYS A 11 -27.44 -12.02 10.33
CA LYS A 11 -28.71 -12.09 11.06
C LYS A 11 -28.59 -11.15 12.25
N LYS A 12 -29.57 -10.25 12.41
CA LYS A 12 -29.66 -9.37 13.56
C LYS A 12 -29.78 -10.20 14.84
N GLY A 13 -28.86 -9.97 15.78
CA GLY A 13 -28.87 -10.59 17.09
C GLY A 13 -29.81 -9.87 18.08
N TYR A 14 -29.85 -10.39 19.31
CA TYR A 14 -30.50 -9.72 20.44
C TYR A 14 -29.59 -8.65 21.04
N ALA A 15 -30.18 -7.67 21.71
CA ALA A 15 -29.43 -6.70 22.51
C ALA A 15 -28.82 -7.38 23.76
N TYR A 16 -27.70 -6.86 24.23
CA TYR A 16 -27.04 -7.37 25.44
C TYR A 16 -27.87 -7.06 26.69
N THR A 17 -28.00 -8.03 27.59
CA THR A 17 -28.59 -7.83 28.92
C THR A 17 -27.59 -7.19 29.87
N LYS A 18 -28.05 -6.67 31.02
CA LYS A 18 -27.18 -6.00 32.01
C LYS A 18 -26.10 -6.95 32.55
N GLU A 19 -26.47 -8.20 32.74
CA GLU A 19 -25.60 -9.27 33.26
C GLU A 19 -24.55 -9.69 32.23
N GLN A 20 -24.77 -9.36 30.96
CA GLN A 20 -23.82 -9.61 29.88
C GLN A 20 -22.76 -8.51 29.75
N ILE A 21 -22.89 -7.40 30.47
CA ILE A 21 -21.94 -6.28 30.40
C ILE A 21 -20.88 -6.44 31.48
N ILE A 22 -19.63 -6.66 31.08
CA ILE A 22 -18.47 -6.77 31.98
C ILE A 22 -17.56 -5.53 31.88
N ASP A 23 -16.74 -5.28 32.90
CA ASP A 23 -15.90 -4.06 32.99
C ASP A 23 -14.92 -3.86 31.83
N ALA A 24 -14.42 -4.96 31.25
CA ALA A 24 -13.51 -4.93 30.11
C ALA A 24 -14.22 -4.71 28.76
N SER A 25 -15.56 -4.64 28.74
CA SER A 25 -16.36 -4.40 27.55
C SER A 25 -16.19 -2.98 27.01
N LEU A 26 -16.46 -2.81 25.72
CA LEU A 26 -16.53 -1.50 25.07
C LEU A 26 -17.98 -1.00 24.90
N VAL A 27 -18.95 -1.68 25.52
CA VAL A 27 -20.38 -1.33 25.47
C VAL A 27 -20.65 0.06 26.03
N ASN A 28 -19.93 0.43 27.09
CA ASN A 28 -20.11 1.70 27.81
C ASN A 28 -19.47 2.91 27.12
N LEU A 29 -18.72 2.72 26.03
CA LEU A 29 -18.22 3.85 25.25
C LEU A 29 -19.38 4.53 24.51
N PRO A 30 -19.31 5.83 24.19
CA PRO A 30 -20.30 6.46 23.33
C PRO A 30 -20.18 5.94 21.89
N ILE A 31 -21.31 5.80 21.19
CA ILE A 31 -21.31 5.56 19.74
C ILE A 31 -20.90 6.88 19.07
N PRO A 32 -19.84 6.90 18.24
CA PRO A 32 -19.41 8.13 17.58
C PRO A 32 -20.51 8.74 16.72
N THR A 33 -20.85 10.01 16.96
CA THR A 33 -21.77 10.76 16.10
C THR A 33 -21.06 11.23 14.83
N GLY A 34 -21.79 11.33 13.71
CA GLY A 34 -21.27 11.91 12.46
C GLY A 34 -20.22 11.10 11.70
N LYS A 35 -19.85 9.87 12.12
CA LYS A 35 -18.97 9.00 11.32
C LYS A 35 -19.64 8.54 10.03
N LYS A 36 -18.84 8.45 8.95
CA LYS A 36 -19.22 7.76 7.71
C LYS A 36 -19.08 6.26 7.94
N LEU A 37 -20.06 5.46 7.50
CA LEU A 37 -20.11 4.00 7.65
C LEU A 37 -20.19 3.58 9.14
N LYS A 38 -21.41 3.54 9.65
CA LYS A 38 -21.73 3.22 11.06
C LYS A 38 -22.67 2.02 11.12
N GLY A 39 -22.78 1.41 12.29
CA GLY A 39 -23.92 0.54 12.56
C GLY A 39 -25.15 1.36 12.92
N ASN A 40 -26.18 0.65 13.38
CA ASN A 40 -27.42 1.26 13.84
C ASN A 40 -27.54 1.24 15.36
N SER A 41 -26.87 0.29 16.02
CA SER A 41 -26.82 0.15 17.46
C SER A 41 -25.70 -0.82 17.84
N ARG A 42 -25.45 -1.02 19.13
CA ARG A 42 -24.46 -2.00 19.61
C ARG A 42 -24.89 -3.46 19.46
N ILE A 43 -25.76 -3.78 18.50
CA ILE A 43 -26.34 -5.11 18.26
C ILE A 43 -25.62 -5.80 17.10
N ILE A 44 -25.21 -7.05 17.28
CA ILE A 44 -24.59 -7.85 16.23
C ILE A 44 -25.50 -7.91 14.99
N GLY A 45 -24.92 -7.67 13.81
CA GLY A 45 -25.59 -7.86 12.53
C GLY A 45 -26.75 -6.92 12.22
N ASP A 46 -26.88 -5.80 12.93
CA ASP A 46 -27.92 -4.79 12.69
C ASP A 46 -27.50 -3.67 11.72
N VAL A 47 -26.28 -3.76 11.19
CA VAL A 47 -25.72 -2.84 10.20
C VAL A 47 -26.63 -2.73 8.97
N ASP A 48 -26.77 -1.53 8.42
CA ASP A 48 -27.54 -1.33 7.20
C ASP A 48 -26.88 -2.02 5.98
N GLU A 49 -27.67 -2.33 4.96
CA GLU A 49 -27.21 -3.12 3.81
C GLU A 49 -26.07 -2.44 3.04
N GLU A 50 -26.05 -1.11 2.96
CA GLU A 50 -25.01 -0.38 2.23
C GLU A 50 -23.69 -0.42 2.99
N THR A 51 -23.72 -0.11 4.29
CA THR A 51 -22.53 -0.18 5.15
C THR A 51 -21.97 -1.60 5.21
N PHE A 52 -22.83 -2.63 5.33
CA PHE A 52 -22.43 -4.04 5.27
C PHE A 52 -21.62 -4.36 4.00
N LYS A 53 -22.14 -4.00 2.82
CA LYS A 53 -21.47 -4.26 1.53
C LYS A 53 -20.12 -3.55 1.45
N ILE A 54 -20.05 -2.30 1.92
CA ILE A 54 -18.81 -1.52 1.92
C ILE A 54 -17.75 -2.13 2.84
N ILE A 55 -18.14 -2.68 3.98
CA ILE A 55 -17.23 -3.37 4.90
C ILE A 55 -16.70 -4.67 4.26
N VAL A 56 -17.58 -5.50 3.69
CA VAL A 56 -17.18 -6.72 2.95
C VAL A 56 -16.17 -6.38 1.85
N ASP A 57 -16.46 -5.35 1.05
CA ASP A 57 -15.57 -4.90 -0.03
C ASP A 57 -14.21 -4.41 0.48
N THR A 58 -14.22 -3.71 1.61
CA THR A 58 -13.02 -3.15 2.23
C THR A 58 -12.14 -4.29 2.74
N ILE A 59 -12.70 -5.29 3.40
CA ILE A 59 -11.97 -6.48 3.85
C ILE A 59 -11.37 -7.23 2.65
N ILE A 60 -12.15 -7.49 1.59
CA ILE A 60 -11.65 -8.14 0.36
C ILE A 60 -10.48 -7.35 -0.23
N SER A 61 -10.63 -6.03 -0.34
CA SER A 61 -9.61 -5.15 -0.93
C SER A 61 -8.34 -5.12 -0.08
N LEU A 62 -8.46 -5.04 1.24
CA LEU A 62 -7.33 -5.07 2.16
C LEU A 62 -6.60 -6.40 2.09
N CYS A 63 -7.31 -7.52 2.30
CA CYS A 63 -6.70 -8.85 2.28
C CYS A 63 -6.01 -9.13 0.93
N SER A 64 -6.65 -8.74 -0.18
CA SER A 64 -6.04 -8.86 -1.50
C SER A 64 -4.73 -8.06 -1.62
N ARG A 65 -4.71 -6.81 -1.14
CA ARG A 65 -3.50 -5.95 -1.15
C ARG A 65 -2.41 -6.39 -0.18
N PHE A 66 -2.74 -7.25 0.78
CA PHE A 66 -1.76 -7.93 1.63
C PHE A 66 -1.41 -9.34 1.10
N ASN A 67 -1.78 -9.64 -0.15
CA ASN A 67 -1.42 -10.86 -0.88
C ASN A 67 -1.90 -12.16 -0.18
N LEU A 68 -3.09 -12.10 0.45
CA LEU A 68 -3.75 -13.27 1.04
C LEU A 68 -4.37 -14.17 -0.05
N GLU A 69 -4.41 -15.47 0.21
CA GLU A 69 -5.13 -16.44 -0.61
C GLU A 69 -6.65 -16.30 -0.47
N TYR A 70 -7.40 -16.81 -1.45
CA TYR A 70 -8.87 -16.72 -1.43
C TYR A 70 -9.50 -17.38 -0.19
N GLN A 71 -8.91 -18.47 0.28
CA GLN A 71 -9.36 -19.13 1.52
C GLN A 71 -9.11 -18.24 2.74
N GLU A 72 -8.00 -17.49 2.77
CA GLU A 72 -7.67 -16.57 3.86
C GLU A 72 -8.57 -15.32 3.85
N ILE A 73 -8.90 -14.81 2.66
CA ILE A 73 -9.88 -13.73 2.48
C ILE A 73 -11.25 -14.19 2.99
N ALA A 74 -11.68 -15.39 2.59
CA ALA A 74 -12.92 -16.00 3.07
C ALA A 74 -12.90 -16.14 4.60
N TYR A 75 -11.80 -16.61 5.16
CA TYR A 75 -11.65 -16.78 6.60
C TYR A 75 -11.77 -15.44 7.36
N THR A 76 -11.16 -14.38 6.84
CA THR A 76 -11.22 -13.03 7.43
C THR A 76 -12.65 -12.48 7.41
N LEU A 77 -13.39 -12.71 6.32
CA LEU A 77 -14.81 -12.34 6.22
C LEU A 77 -15.68 -13.14 7.20
N LEU A 78 -15.38 -14.44 7.38
CA LEU A 78 -16.12 -15.31 8.30
C LEU A 78 -15.85 -14.98 9.77
N ILE A 79 -14.65 -14.51 10.12
CA ILE A 79 -14.37 -13.92 11.44
C ILE A 79 -15.31 -12.73 11.67
N CYS A 80 -15.36 -11.78 10.73
CA CYS A 80 -16.21 -10.60 10.87
C CYS A 80 -17.71 -10.97 10.96
N LEU A 81 -18.15 -11.97 10.19
CA LEU A 81 -19.51 -12.50 10.26
C LEU A 81 -19.81 -13.14 11.63
N ALA A 82 -18.89 -13.95 12.16
CA ALA A 82 -19.05 -14.65 13.42
C ALA A 82 -19.12 -13.70 14.61
N GLU A 83 -18.23 -12.70 14.63
CA GLU A 83 -18.02 -11.84 15.81
C GLU A 83 -18.98 -10.66 15.88
N SER A 84 -19.20 -9.97 14.75
CA SER A 84 -19.97 -8.72 14.76
C SER A 84 -21.13 -8.69 13.76
N GLY A 85 -21.22 -9.69 12.89
CA GLY A 85 -22.14 -9.65 11.76
C GLY A 85 -21.87 -8.43 10.87
N PHE A 86 -20.61 -8.04 10.71
CA PHE A 86 -20.18 -6.84 9.99
C PHE A 86 -20.65 -5.51 10.58
N ASN A 87 -21.13 -5.49 11.83
CA ASN A 87 -21.49 -4.24 12.47
C ASN A 87 -20.26 -3.54 13.07
N PRO A 88 -19.87 -2.33 12.60
CA PRO A 88 -18.70 -1.62 13.10
C PRO A 88 -18.89 -1.02 14.49
N ASP A 89 -20.12 -0.86 15.02
CA ASP A 89 -20.35 -0.37 16.39
C ASP A 89 -20.91 -1.46 17.34
N ALA A 90 -20.88 -2.72 16.90
CA ALA A 90 -21.06 -3.88 17.78
C ALA A 90 -20.13 -3.76 18.98
N ALA A 91 -20.62 -4.12 20.16
CA ALA A 91 -19.83 -4.06 21.38
C ALA A 91 -19.80 -5.41 22.06
N ALA A 92 -18.77 -5.66 22.84
CA ALA A 92 -18.51 -6.93 23.48
C ALA A 92 -19.40 -7.09 24.71
N GLY A 93 -20.41 -7.97 24.68
CA GLY A 93 -21.15 -8.37 25.89
C GLY A 93 -20.35 -9.37 26.73
N THR A 94 -20.89 -10.60 26.88
CA THR A 94 -20.22 -11.73 27.59
C THR A 94 -18.99 -12.27 26.88
N THR A 95 -18.80 -11.92 25.60
CA THR A 95 -17.67 -12.28 24.73
C THR A 95 -17.09 -11.02 24.10
N SER A 96 -15.89 -11.10 23.52
CA SER A 96 -15.01 -9.91 23.34
C SER A 96 -15.20 -9.12 22.03
N ALA A 97 -16.31 -9.28 21.31
CA ALA A 97 -16.51 -8.64 20.01
C ALA A 97 -16.81 -7.14 20.14
N SER A 98 -15.81 -6.29 19.90
CA SER A 98 -16.01 -4.84 19.80
C SER A 98 -15.63 -4.38 18.41
N GLY A 99 -16.48 -3.62 17.73
CA GLY A 99 -16.27 -3.29 16.33
C GLY A 99 -16.36 -4.52 15.42
N LEU A 100 -15.52 -4.58 14.39
CA LEU A 100 -15.65 -5.60 13.33
C LEU A 100 -15.09 -7.00 13.67
N ALA A 101 -14.46 -7.19 14.82
CA ALA A 101 -14.03 -8.50 15.30
C ALA A 101 -13.84 -8.51 16.83
N GLN A 102 -13.21 -9.54 17.38
CA GLN A 102 -13.01 -9.71 18.81
C GLN A 102 -11.86 -8.85 19.38
N TYR A 103 -12.19 -7.69 19.96
CA TYR A 103 -11.26 -6.79 20.64
C TYR A 103 -11.74 -6.43 22.05
N THR A 104 -11.01 -6.87 23.09
CA THR A 104 -11.12 -6.27 24.44
C THR A 104 -10.40 -4.92 24.46
N ARG A 105 -10.56 -4.12 25.53
CA ARG A 105 -9.73 -2.92 25.76
C ARG A 105 -8.23 -3.23 25.66
N SER A 106 -7.77 -4.28 26.34
CA SER A 106 -6.36 -4.71 26.29
C SER A 106 -5.91 -5.13 24.89
N THR A 107 -6.79 -5.81 24.13
CA THR A 107 -6.49 -6.21 22.76
C THR A 107 -6.35 -4.97 21.89
N ALA A 108 -7.29 -4.03 21.99
CA ALA A 108 -7.32 -2.76 21.26
C ALA A 108 -6.05 -1.93 21.51
N ASP A 109 -5.59 -1.84 22.76
CA ASP A 109 -4.36 -1.13 23.12
C ASP A 109 -3.11 -1.80 22.51
N ALA A 110 -3.10 -3.12 22.41
CA ALA A 110 -2.01 -3.87 21.79
C ALA A 110 -1.99 -3.77 20.25
N PHE A 111 -3.08 -3.35 19.59
CA PHE A 111 -3.15 -3.28 18.12
C PHE A 111 -2.14 -2.32 17.53
N LYS A 112 -1.82 -1.23 18.21
CA LYS A 112 -0.83 -0.26 17.73
C LYS A 112 0.53 -0.90 17.48
N SER A 113 1.01 -1.69 18.44
CA SER A 113 2.27 -2.44 18.33
C SER A 113 2.17 -3.58 17.31
N ARG A 114 1.08 -4.38 17.36
CA ARG A 114 0.89 -5.52 16.45
C ARG A 114 0.80 -5.10 14.99
N SER A 115 0.00 -4.08 14.68
CA SER A 115 -0.15 -3.53 13.33
C SER A 115 1.18 -2.99 12.80
N LYS A 116 1.95 -2.28 13.62
CA LYS A 116 3.29 -1.83 13.24
C LYS A 116 4.21 -2.99 12.87
N SER A 117 4.17 -4.06 13.65
CA SER A 117 5.00 -5.25 13.41
C SER A 117 4.56 -6.07 12.19
N ILE A 118 3.26 -6.12 11.90
CA ILE A 118 2.66 -6.99 10.87
C ILE A 118 2.49 -6.25 9.54
N LEU A 119 1.95 -5.02 9.59
CA LEU A 119 1.63 -4.22 8.40
C LEU A 119 2.65 -3.11 8.11
N GLY A 120 3.55 -2.79 9.05
CA GLY A 120 4.55 -1.74 8.89
C GLY A 120 4.07 -0.32 9.27
N PHE A 121 2.83 -0.18 9.73
CA PHE A 121 2.25 1.09 10.22
C PHE A 121 1.35 0.87 11.43
N GLU A 122 1.19 1.91 12.23
CA GLU A 122 0.41 1.88 13.46
C GLU A 122 -1.08 2.10 13.19
N ILE A 123 -1.90 1.25 13.78
CA ILE A 123 -3.36 1.40 13.83
C ILE A 123 -3.75 1.58 15.29
N ASP A 124 -4.41 2.70 15.57
CA ASP A 124 -4.96 2.99 16.90
C ASP A 124 -6.41 2.53 16.98
N MET A 125 -6.67 1.51 17.79
CA MET A 125 -8.00 0.99 18.07
C MET A 125 -8.52 1.38 19.46
N SER A 126 -7.80 2.22 20.20
CA SER A 126 -8.17 2.59 21.56
C SER A 126 -9.44 3.46 21.61
N GLY A 127 -10.16 3.40 22.74
CA GLY A 127 -11.38 4.18 22.94
C GLY A 127 -12.41 3.96 21.84
N THR A 128 -13.00 5.05 21.32
CA THR A 128 -14.06 5.00 20.31
C THR A 128 -13.55 4.78 18.88
N ASN A 129 -12.23 4.69 18.66
CA ASN A 129 -11.64 4.37 17.36
C ASN A 129 -11.91 2.94 16.94
N VAL A 130 -12.09 2.02 17.90
CA VAL A 130 -12.51 0.64 17.66
C VAL A 130 -13.79 0.52 16.82
N PHE A 131 -14.67 1.54 16.89
CA PHE A 131 -15.94 1.58 16.16
C PHE A 131 -15.86 2.26 14.79
N ASP A 132 -14.68 2.68 14.34
CA ASP A 132 -14.51 3.14 12.97
C ASP A 132 -14.44 1.93 12.03
N ALA A 133 -15.32 1.88 11.02
CA ALA A 133 -15.39 0.74 10.10
C ALA A 133 -14.06 0.50 9.35
N ASN A 134 -13.32 1.56 8.97
CA ASN A 134 -12.06 1.39 8.24
C ASN A 134 -10.96 0.87 9.17
N ILE A 135 -10.86 1.43 10.39
CA ILE A 135 -9.92 0.95 11.41
C ILE A 135 -10.25 -0.52 11.76
N GLY A 136 -11.53 -0.81 11.98
CA GLY A 136 -12.02 -2.16 12.27
C GLY A 136 -11.66 -3.17 11.20
N CYS A 137 -11.78 -2.81 9.90
CA CYS A 137 -11.40 -3.69 8.79
C CYS A 137 -9.91 -4.06 8.82
N HIS A 138 -9.04 -3.10 9.14
CA HIS A 138 -7.62 -3.40 9.31
C HIS A 138 -7.37 -4.22 10.58
N GLY A 139 -8.14 -3.97 11.65
CA GLY A 139 -8.14 -4.78 12.87
C GLY A 139 -8.41 -6.26 12.58
N VAL A 140 -9.41 -6.57 11.74
CA VAL A 140 -9.75 -7.96 11.41
C VAL A 140 -8.58 -8.64 10.69
N LEU A 141 -7.98 -7.94 9.73
CA LEU A 141 -6.80 -8.42 9.00
C LEU A 141 -5.61 -8.67 9.93
N VAL A 142 -5.31 -7.73 10.83
CA VAL A 142 -4.20 -7.87 11.79
C VAL A 142 -4.45 -9.02 12.75
N ALA A 143 -5.68 -9.18 13.24
CA ALA A 143 -6.05 -10.30 14.12
C ALA A 143 -5.86 -11.64 13.40
N PHE A 144 -6.34 -11.76 12.16
CA PHE A 144 -6.15 -12.95 11.35
C PHE A 144 -4.67 -13.26 11.14
N LEU A 145 -3.87 -12.30 10.67
CA LEU A 145 -2.44 -12.49 10.39
C LEU A 145 -1.64 -12.82 11.66
N PHE A 146 -1.98 -12.19 12.78
CA PHE A 146 -1.35 -12.46 14.07
C PHE A 146 -1.60 -13.91 14.51
N ASN A 147 -2.86 -14.36 14.50
CA ASN A 147 -3.22 -15.73 14.89
C ASN A 147 -2.68 -16.78 13.92
N LYS A 148 -2.70 -16.49 12.62
CA LYS A 148 -2.05 -17.29 11.59
C LYS A 148 -0.55 -17.51 11.91
N ASN A 149 0.16 -16.43 12.22
CA ASN A 149 1.58 -16.51 12.55
C ASN A 149 1.85 -17.28 13.84
N LEU A 150 0.98 -17.18 14.84
CA LEU A 150 1.06 -17.99 16.06
C LEU A 150 0.86 -19.48 15.77
N ALA A 151 -0.16 -19.85 15.00
CA ALA A 151 -0.43 -21.23 14.61
C ALA A 151 0.80 -21.85 13.91
N LEU A 152 1.38 -21.13 12.94
CA LEU A 152 2.62 -21.56 12.28
C LEU A 152 3.80 -21.70 13.25
N LYS A 153 3.99 -20.72 14.15
CA LYS A 153 5.06 -20.75 15.17
C LYS A 153 4.92 -21.94 16.12
N TRP A 154 3.69 -22.38 16.39
CA TRP A 154 3.41 -23.54 17.24
C TRP A 154 3.40 -24.87 16.50
N GLY A 155 3.75 -24.89 15.21
CA GLY A 155 3.95 -26.12 14.42
C GLY A 155 2.73 -26.61 13.65
N PHE A 156 1.61 -25.86 13.67
CA PHE A 156 0.43 -26.18 12.87
C PHE A 156 0.67 -25.76 11.42
N LYS A 157 0.12 -26.52 10.47
CA LYS A 157 0.37 -26.33 9.04
C LYS A 157 -0.93 -26.09 8.25
N PRO A 158 -0.91 -25.29 7.18
CA PRO A 158 -2.13 -24.96 6.41
C PRO A 158 -2.90 -26.12 5.77
N ASP A 159 -2.25 -27.28 5.62
CA ASP A 159 -2.82 -28.54 5.12
C ASP A 159 -3.57 -29.35 6.19
N ASP A 160 -3.51 -28.93 7.46
CA ASP A 160 -4.25 -29.54 8.58
C ASP A 160 -5.54 -28.75 8.88
N ASP A 161 -6.69 -29.43 9.01
CA ASP A 161 -7.95 -28.81 9.41
C ASP A 161 -7.85 -28.14 10.80
N LYS A 162 -7.03 -28.70 11.70
CA LYS A 162 -6.79 -28.13 13.03
C LYS A 162 -6.12 -26.77 12.95
N TYR A 163 -5.31 -26.50 11.94
CA TYR A 163 -4.68 -25.20 11.75
C TYR A 163 -5.74 -24.11 11.51
N TRP A 164 -6.71 -24.37 10.64
CA TRP A 164 -7.76 -23.41 10.34
C TRP A 164 -8.63 -23.18 11.57
N GLN A 165 -9.12 -24.26 12.18
CA GLN A 165 -9.90 -24.17 13.42
C GLN A 165 -9.15 -23.38 14.50
N LEU A 166 -7.85 -23.66 14.70
CA LEU A 166 -7.00 -22.95 15.66
C LEU A 166 -6.96 -21.44 15.43
N ILE A 167 -6.89 -20.96 14.18
CA ILE A 167 -6.85 -19.52 13.89
C ILE A 167 -8.09 -18.81 14.45
N TYR A 168 -9.28 -19.40 14.28
CA TYR A 168 -10.51 -18.84 14.84
C TYR A 168 -10.57 -19.03 16.36
N MET A 169 -10.15 -20.18 16.88
CA MET A 169 -10.10 -20.40 18.33
C MET A 169 -9.20 -19.38 19.04
N LEU A 170 -8.04 -19.04 18.46
CA LEU A 170 -7.16 -18.00 18.99
C LEU A 170 -7.75 -16.60 18.88
N HIS A 171 -8.59 -16.36 17.86
CA HIS A 171 -9.35 -15.13 17.75
C HIS A 171 -10.37 -15.04 18.88
N HIS A 172 -11.08 -16.15 19.12
CA HIS A 172 -12.22 -16.19 20.03
C HIS A 172 -11.84 -16.28 21.51
N ASP A 173 -10.87 -17.13 21.85
CA ASP A 173 -10.47 -17.42 23.22
C ASP A 173 -9.17 -16.70 23.63
N GLY A 174 -8.48 -16.11 22.65
CA GLY A 174 -7.19 -15.45 22.84
C GLY A 174 -6.01 -16.45 22.97
N PRO A 175 -4.79 -16.01 22.63
CA PRO A 175 -3.58 -16.84 22.70
C PRO A 175 -3.02 -17.02 24.13
N GLY A 176 -3.65 -16.42 25.14
CA GLY A 176 -3.18 -16.35 26.54
C GLY A 176 -3.59 -15.02 27.17
N TYR A 177 -3.67 -14.97 28.50
CA TYR A 177 -3.80 -13.73 29.28
C TYR A 177 -2.50 -13.58 30.08
N TYR A 178 -1.84 -12.42 30.04
CA TYR A 178 -0.66 -12.11 30.87
C TYR A 178 0.59 -13.01 30.62
N GLU A 179 1.24 -12.87 29.46
CA GLU A 179 2.56 -13.47 29.12
C GLU A 179 2.76 -14.97 29.42
N ASP A 180 1.67 -15.76 29.51
CA ASP A 180 1.73 -17.19 29.80
C ASP A 180 1.49 -18.10 28.58
N ASP A 181 1.82 -19.39 28.74
CA ASP A 181 1.72 -20.41 27.70
C ASP A 181 0.33 -21.10 27.65
N ARG A 182 -0.67 -20.65 28.43
CA ARG A 182 -1.97 -21.37 28.54
C ARG A 182 -2.70 -21.49 27.20
N GLY A 183 -2.65 -20.47 26.34
CA GLY A 183 -3.28 -20.56 25.02
C GLY A 183 -2.55 -21.51 24.08
N LYS A 184 -1.22 -21.63 24.20
CA LYS A 184 -0.43 -22.64 23.49
C LYS A 184 -0.75 -24.04 24.00
N GLU A 185 -0.89 -24.23 25.31
CA GLU A 185 -1.32 -25.51 25.88
C GLU A 185 -2.73 -25.91 25.42
N ARG A 186 -3.70 -24.98 25.43
CA ARG A 186 -5.04 -25.20 24.88
C ARG A 186 -4.99 -25.60 23.41
N ALA A 187 -4.15 -24.93 22.61
CA ALA A 187 -3.95 -25.26 21.21
C ALA A 187 -3.40 -26.68 21.01
N LEU A 188 -2.37 -27.07 21.77
CA LEU A 188 -1.77 -28.40 21.69
C LEU A 188 -2.71 -29.51 22.16
N ARG A 189 -3.52 -29.25 23.19
CA ARG A 189 -4.55 -30.19 23.68
C ARG A 189 -5.84 -30.15 22.86
N PHE A 190 -5.99 -29.16 22.00
CA PHE A 190 -7.17 -28.88 21.19
C PHE A 190 -8.49 -28.85 21.99
N LYS A 191 -8.44 -28.29 23.21
CA LYS A 191 -9.60 -28.11 24.10
C LYS A 191 -10.02 -26.65 24.14
N TRP A 192 -11.17 -26.36 23.54
CA TRP A 192 -11.71 -25.02 23.34
C TRP A 192 -13.08 -24.86 23.99
N ARG A 193 -13.52 -23.62 24.20
CA ARG A 193 -14.88 -23.38 24.71
C ARG A 193 -15.93 -23.87 23.71
N LYS A 194 -17.03 -24.40 24.24
CA LYS A 194 -18.08 -25.04 23.44
C LYS A 194 -18.72 -24.07 22.45
N ASP A 195 -19.00 -22.84 22.88
CA ASP A 195 -19.53 -21.76 22.05
C ASP A 195 -18.61 -21.39 20.87
N ALA A 196 -17.29 -21.41 21.08
CA ALA A 196 -16.30 -21.19 20.03
C ALA A 196 -16.37 -22.31 18.97
N VAL A 197 -16.38 -23.57 19.41
CA VAL A 197 -16.47 -24.74 18.53
C VAL A 197 -17.79 -24.75 17.75
N ASP A 198 -18.92 -24.55 18.43
CA ASP A 198 -20.24 -24.51 17.80
C ASP A 198 -20.33 -23.40 16.75
N THR A 199 -19.70 -22.25 17.00
CA THR A 199 -19.63 -21.15 16.03
C THR A 199 -18.74 -21.50 14.84
N TYR A 200 -17.61 -22.17 15.05
CA TYR A 200 -16.74 -22.65 13.96
C TYR A 200 -17.48 -23.62 13.02
N GLU A 201 -18.17 -24.62 13.57
CA GLU A 201 -18.95 -25.57 12.77
C GLU A 201 -20.05 -24.87 11.95
N ARG A 202 -20.79 -23.98 12.61
CA ARG A 202 -21.95 -23.28 12.02
C ARG A 202 -21.56 -22.23 10.98
N VAL A 203 -20.50 -21.47 11.22
CA VAL A 203 -20.11 -20.31 10.39
C VAL A 203 -18.98 -20.66 9.44
N PHE A 204 -17.93 -21.36 9.90
CA PHE A 204 -16.74 -21.60 9.10
C PHE A 204 -16.86 -22.85 8.25
N LYS A 205 -17.04 -24.04 8.85
CA LYS A 205 -17.08 -25.29 8.07
C LYS A 205 -18.16 -25.27 6.99
N LYS A 206 -19.32 -24.72 7.30
CA LYS A 206 -20.45 -24.61 6.35
C LYS A 206 -20.17 -23.68 5.16
N ASN A 207 -19.46 -22.58 5.37
CA ASN A 207 -19.40 -21.49 4.38
C ASN A 207 -18.04 -21.33 3.71
N LEU A 208 -16.95 -21.86 4.29
CA LEU A 208 -15.58 -21.58 3.83
C LEU A 208 -15.34 -22.02 2.38
N LEU A 209 -15.70 -23.25 2.02
CA LEU A 209 -15.52 -23.76 0.65
C LEU A 209 -16.34 -22.97 -0.37
N LEU A 210 -17.61 -22.69 -0.03
CA LEU A 210 -18.52 -21.95 -0.91
C LEU A 210 -18.04 -20.51 -1.09
N LEU A 211 -17.72 -19.80 -0.01
CA LEU A 211 -17.23 -18.41 -0.07
C LEU A 211 -15.91 -18.32 -0.83
N THR A 212 -14.98 -19.25 -0.59
CA THR A 212 -13.71 -19.33 -1.34
C THR A 212 -13.96 -19.53 -2.83
N THR A 213 -14.98 -20.29 -3.20
CA THR A 213 -15.37 -20.51 -4.61
C THR A 213 -16.00 -19.27 -5.21
N LEU A 214 -16.88 -18.59 -4.48
CA LEU A 214 -17.51 -17.34 -4.91
C LEU A 214 -16.47 -16.23 -5.13
N LEU A 215 -15.47 -16.10 -4.25
CA LEU A 215 -14.38 -15.13 -4.39
C LEU A 215 -13.51 -15.36 -5.64
N LYS A 216 -13.52 -16.57 -6.22
CA LYS A 216 -12.79 -16.88 -7.46
C LYS A 216 -13.56 -16.50 -8.73
N GLN A 217 -14.82 -16.06 -8.60
CA GLN A 217 -15.64 -15.69 -9.76
C GLN A 217 -15.11 -14.46 -10.47
N LYS A 218 -15.26 -14.45 -11.79
CA LYS A 218 -15.03 -13.25 -12.61
C LYS A 218 -16.22 -12.32 -12.50
N VAL A 219 -15.92 -11.04 -12.33
CA VAL A 219 -16.89 -9.95 -12.26
C VAL A 219 -16.63 -8.96 -13.38
N GLU A 220 -17.72 -8.42 -13.91
CA GLU A 220 -17.66 -7.25 -14.79
C GLU A 220 -17.40 -6.00 -13.94
N THR A 221 -16.48 -5.14 -14.38
CA THR A 221 -16.15 -3.86 -13.75
C THR A 221 -16.05 -2.77 -14.82
N LYS A 222 -16.54 -1.56 -14.53
CA LYS A 222 -16.43 -0.38 -15.39
C LYS A 222 -15.79 0.78 -14.64
N LEU A 223 -15.06 1.64 -15.33
CA LEU A 223 -14.72 2.97 -14.83
C LEU A 223 -15.92 3.90 -15.03
N LYS A 224 -16.21 4.73 -14.03
CA LYS A 224 -17.05 5.94 -14.12
C LYS A 224 -16.21 7.14 -13.75
N LEU A 225 -16.07 8.06 -14.70
CA LEU A 225 -15.37 9.31 -14.50
C LEU A 225 -16.38 10.45 -14.35
N THR A 226 -16.30 11.13 -13.22
CA THR A 226 -17.08 12.33 -12.92
C THR A 226 -16.19 13.51 -12.57
N ASP A 227 -16.74 14.70 -12.67
CA ASP A 227 -16.10 15.93 -12.23
C ASP A 227 -16.30 16.19 -10.73
N HIS A 228 -15.79 17.31 -10.25
CA HIS A 228 -15.92 17.68 -8.85
C HIS A 228 -17.36 17.99 -8.39
N GLU A 229 -18.36 17.98 -9.26
CA GLU A 229 -19.78 18.15 -8.95
C GLU A 229 -20.56 16.83 -9.13
N GLY A 230 -19.90 15.78 -9.62
CA GLY A 230 -20.52 14.48 -9.90
C GLY A 230 -21.06 14.33 -11.32
N LYS A 231 -20.84 15.33 -12.19
CA LYS A 231 -21.25 15.29 -13.60
C LYS A 231 -20.31 14.38 -14.39
N ALA A 232 -20.87 13.58 -15.29
CA ALA A 232 -20.11 12.67 -16.15
C ALA A 232 -19.09 13.40 -17.04
N ILE A 233 -17.90 12.82 -17.16
CA ILE A 233 -16.85 13.30 -18.08
C ILE A 233 -16.78 12.39 -19.30
N GLU A 234 -17.33 12.86 -20.41
CA GLU A 234 -17.32 12.18 -21.70
C GLU A 234 -15.98 12.34 -22.45
N ASN A 235 -15.68 11.41 -23.35
CA ASN A 235 -14.58 11.47 -24.33
C ASN A 235 -13.16 11.47 -23.72
N LYS A 236 -13.02 11.05 -22.46
CA LYS A 236 -11.72 10.98 -21.79
C LYS A 236 -10.97 9.71 -22.16
N ASN A 237 -9.75 9.85 -22.69
CA ASN A 237 -8.89 8.70 -23.01
C ASN A 237 -8.49 7.94 -21.73
N TYR A 238 -8.69 6.63 -21.72
CA TYR A 238 -8.30 5.76 -20.63
C TYR A 238 -7.56 4.51 -21.14
N VAL A 239 -6.73 3.96 -20.26
CA VAL A 239 -6.25 2.57 -20.34
C VAL A 239 -6.72 1.85 -19.08
N ILE A 240 -7.37 0.71 -19.24
CA ILE A 240 -7.66 -0.21 -18.15
C ILE A 240 -6.89 -1.51 -18.41
N ALA A 241 -6.14 -1.97 -17.42
CA ALA A 241 -5.38 -3.20 -17.49
C ALA A 241 -5.82 -4.16 -16.37
N THR A 242 -6.18 -5.40 -16.74
CA THR A 242 -6.50 -6.47 -15.80
C THR A 242 -5.57 -7.65 -15.97
N VAL A 243 -5.16 -8.28 -14.87
CA VAL A 243 -4.21 -9.38 -14.92
C VAL A 243 -4.91 -10.68 -15.32
N LYS A 244 -4.37 -11.37 -16.33
CA LYS A 244 -4.72 -12.76 -16.63
C LYS A 244 -3.81 -13.67 -15.81
N SER A 245 -4.36 -14.24 -14.74
CA SER A 245 -3.61 -15.16 -13.89
C SER A 245 -4.06 -16.60 -14.09
N SER A 246 -3.09 -17.51 -14.19
CA SER A 246 -3.30 -18.95 -14.07
C SER A 246 -3.38 -19.40 -12.60
N ASP A 247 -2.81 -18.63 -11.66
CA ASP A 247 -2.87 -18.93 -10.24
C ASP A 247 -4.29 -18.72 -9.71
N ARG A 248 -4.93 -19.82 -9.31
CA ARG A 248 -6.31 -19.85 -8.78
C ARG A 248 -6.36 -19.85 -7.24
N LYS A 249 -5.22 -19.80 -6.55
CA LYS A 249 -5.17 -19.80 -5.08
C LYS A 249 -5.38 -18.41 -4.50
N LYS A 250 -4.94 -17.35 -5.18
CA LYS A 250 -5.01 -15.97 -4.68
C LYS A 250 -5.35 -14.92 -5.75
N PRO A 251 -5.80 -13.73 -5.33
CA PRO A 251 -5.88 -12.58 -6.21
C PRO A 251 -4.53 -12.19 -6.81
N THR A 252 -4.57 -11.60 -7.99
CA THR A 252 -3.37 -11.28 -8.76
C THR A 252 -3.20 -9.78 -8.95
N HIS A 253 -1.99 -9.32 -8.63
CA HIS A 253 -1.58 -7.92 -8.74
C HIS A 253 -0.39 -7.78 -9.68
N LEU A 254 -0.41 -6.77 -10.53
CA LEU A 254 0.73 -6.33 -11.35
C LEU A 254 1.67 -5.45 -10.52
N SER A 255 1.15 -4.66 -9.58
CA SER A 255 1.97 -3.82 -8.71
C SER A 255 2.80 -4.64 -7.72
N MET A 256 2.27 -5.77 -7.24
CA MET A 256 2.87 -6.58 -6.17
C MET A 256 3.68 -7.80 -6.63
N ASN A 257 3.34 -8.45 -7.73
CA ASN A 257 4.04 -9.68 -8.13
C ASN A 257 5.07 -9.36 -9.20
N ARG A 258 6.24 -8.88 -8.76
CA ARG A 258 7.35 -8.49 -9.62
C ARG A 258 8.26 -9.69 -9.93
N ASN A 259 9.09 -9.56 -10.96
CA ASN A 259 9.93 -10.60 -11.56
C ASN A 259 9.13 -11.82 -12.07
N GLU A 260 7.90 -11.56 -12.48
CA GLU A 260 7.03 -12.51 -13.15
C GLU A 260 6.59 -11.92 -14.48
N LYS A 261 6.68 -12.73 -15.54
CA LYS A 261 6.00 -12.44 -16.80
C LYS A 261 4.52 -12.70 -16.61
N LYS A 262 3.70 -11.72 -16.93
CA LYS A 262 2.25 -11.78 -16.73
C LYS A 262 1.53 -11.47 -18.02
N GLU A 263 0.42 -12.15 -18.24
CA GLU A 263 -0.51 -11.75 -19.27
C GLU A 263 -1.48 -10.73 -18.71
N VAL A 264 -1.75 -9.69 -19.47
CA VAL A 264 -2.60 -8.57 -19.11
C VAL A 264 -3.58 -8.35 -20.24
N ASN A 265 -4.85 -8.20 -19.88
CA ASN A 265 -5.87 -7.72 -20.78
C ASN A 265 -5.89 -6.18 -20.71
N VAL A 266 -5.57 -5.51 -21.80
CA VAL A 266 -5.49 -4.06 -21.90
C VAL A 266 -6.63 -3.56 -22.75
N VAL A 267 -7.48 -2.73 -22.16
CA VAL A 267 -8.56 -2.02 -22.84
C VAL A 267 -8.19 -0.55 -22.95
N PHE A 268 -8.07 -0.07 -24.18
CA PHE A 268 -7.84 1.34 -24.48
C PHE A 268 -9.07 1.94 -25.17
N GLY A 269 -9.57 3.05 -24.65
CA GLY A 269 -10.79 3.67 -25.18
C GLY A 269 -11.04 5.08 -24.66
N LYS A 270 -12.26 5.55 -24.90
CA LYS A 270 -12.77 6.82 -24.39
C LYS A 270 -14.03 6.61 -23.57
N THR A 271 -14.22 7.42 -22.53
CA THR A 271 -15.47 7.39 -21.77
C THR A 271 -16.66 7.80 -22.65
N ASN A 272 -17.81 7.16 -22.47
CA ASN A 272 -19.06 7.50 -23.16
C ASN A 272 -19.73 8.76 -22.56
N SER A 273 -20.92 9.13 -23.04
CA SER A 273 -21.69 10.28 -22.54
C SER A 273 -22.02 10.20 -21.04
N ASN A 274 -22.11 8.99 -20.50
CA ASN A 274 -22.27 8.74 -19.07
C ASN A 274 -20.94 8.78 -18.31
N GLY A 275 -19.82 9.07 -18.95
CA GLY A 275 -18.49 9.03 -18.33
C GLY A 275 -17.98 7.62 -18.05
N GLU A 276 -18.54 6.60 -18.71
CA GLU A 276 -18.24 5.20 -18.44
C GLU A 276 -17.27 4.59 -19.45
N SER A 277 -16.40 3.69 -18.99
CA SER A 277 -15.57 2.86 -19.86
C SER A 277 -16.32 1.66 -20.42
N SER A 278 -15.72 0.99 -21.41
CA SER A 278 -16.07 -0.38 -21.75
C SER A 278 -15.83 -1.30 -20.53
N PRO A 279 -16.66 -2.34 -20.33
CA PRO A 279 -16.49 -3.27 -19.23
C PRO A 279 -15.20 -4.08 -19.36
N VAL A 280 -14.58 -4.36 -18.22
CA VAL A 280 -13.49 -5.33 -18.08
C VAL A 280 -13.88 -6.44 -17.15
N HIS A 281 -13.32 -7.63 -17.39
CA HIS A 281 -13.55 -8.80 -16.55
C HIS A 281 -12.29 -9.14 -15.78
N SER A 282 -12.44 -9.39 -14.48
CA SER A 282 -11.36 -9.81 -13.57
C SER A 282 -11.96 -10.61 -12.42
N ARG A 283 -11.19 -11.45 -11.72
CA ARG A 283 -11.74 -12.15 -10.55
C ARG A 283 -11.80 -11.20 -9.38
N ILE A 284 -12.73 -11.45 -8.46
CA ILE A 284 -12.81 -10.66 -7.22
C ILE A 284 -11.44 -10.67 -6.53
N GLY A 285 -11.03 -9.52 -6.01
CA GLY A 285 -9.71 -9.32 -5.43
C GLY A 285 -8.62 -8.94 -6.44
N ASP A 286 -8.70 -9.34 -7.72
CA ASP A 286 -7.64 -9.05 -8.70
C ASP A 286 -7.46 -7.53 -8.87
N GLU A 287 -6.23 -7.12 -9.16
CA GLU A 287 -5.90 -5.73 -9.44
C GLU A 287 -6.42 -5.30 -10.81
N ILE A 288 -7.08 -4.14 -10.83
CA ILE A 288 -7.48 -3.42 -12.03
C ILE A 288 -6.72 -2.10 -12.03
N ILE A 289 -5.84 -1.93 -13.00
CA ILE A 289 -5.10 -0.69 -13.19
C ILE A 289 -5.95 0.22 -14.06
N THR A 290 -6.18 1.46 -13.62
CA THR A 290 -6.83 2.48 -14.44
C THR A 290 -5.89 3.66 -14.63
N LEU A 291 -5.62 4.01 -15.89
CA LEU A 291 -4.81 5.16 -16.29
C LEU A 291 -5.66 6.11 -17.13
N LEU A 292 -5.59 7.41 -16.85
CA LEU A 292 -6.16 8.45 -17.72
C LEU A 292 -5.05 9.19 -18.44
N LEU A 293 -5.27 9.39 -19.74
CA LEU A 293 -4.35 10.10 -20.63
C LEU A 293 -4.89 11.50 -20.98
N PRO A 294 -4.01 12.46 -21.29
CA PRO A 294 -4.42 13.76 -21.78
C PRO A 294 -4.99 13.62 -23.19
N ASP A 295 -5.85 14.54 -23.61
CA ASP A 295 -6.58 14.39 -24.86
C ASP A 295 -5.67 14.47 -26.09
N ASN A 296 -4.55 15.19 -25.95
CA ASN A 296 -3.51 15.37 -26.94
C ASN A 296 -2.37 14.34 -26.86
N PHE A 297 -2.54 13.21 -26.14
CA PHE A 297 -1.47 12.24 -25.90
C PHE A 297 -0.75 11.79 -27.18
N LYS A 298 -1.46 11.61 -28.31
CA LYS A 298 -0.87 11.25 -29.61
C LYS A 298 0.20 12.24 -30.08
N ASN A 299 -0.03 13.53 -29.87
CA ASN A 299 0.93 14.59 -30.24
C ASN A 299 2.16 14.60 -29.32
N LEU A 300 2.05 13.99 -28.13
CA LEU A 300 3.09 13.91 -27.12
C LEU A 300 3.94 12.62 -27.22
N ILE A 301 3.55 11.67 -28.07
CA ILE A 301 4.28 10.41 -28.30
C ILE A 301 5.44 10.60 -29.29
N ASN A 302 5.34 11.56 -30.20
CA ASN A 302 6.37 11.85 -31.20
C ASN A 302 7.50 12.78 -30.70
N THR A 303 7.56 13.04 -29.40
CA THR A 303 8.64 13.82 -28.78
C THR A 303 9.59 12.86 -28.05
N LYS A 304 10.75 12.56 -28.65
CA LYS A 304 11.79 11.69 -28.06
C LYS A 304 12.16 12.12 -26.64
N SER A 305 12.37 11.11 -25.80
CA SER A 305 12.50 11.15 -24.33
C SER A 305 13.69 11.97 -23.80
N ALA A 306 13.41 13.21 -23.44
CA ALA A 306 13.87 13.97 -22.27
C ALA A 306 13.03 15.26 -22.31
N ARG A 307 12.85 15.97 -21.20
CA ARG A 307 12.15 17.27 -21.15
C ARG A 307 12.91 18.34 -21.95
N ASN A 308 13.24 18.13 -23.22
CA ASN A 308 13.93 19.07 -24.09
C ASN A 308 12.97 19.45 -25.20
N TYR A 309 12.23 20.54 -24.99
CA TYR A 309 11.44 21.15 -26.05
C TYR A 309 12.39 21.77 -27.06
N VAL A 310 12.37 21.30 -28.31
CA VAL A 310 13.12 21.91 -29.41
C VAL A 310 12.30 23.08 -29.96
N VAL A 311 12.83 24.30 -29.84
CA VAL A 311 12.21 25.54 -30.31
C VAL A 311 12.01 25.49 -31.82
N LYS A 312 10.78 25.77 -32.28
CA LYS A 312 10.39 25.77 -33.70
C LYS A 312 10.20 27.20 -34.22
N LYS A 313 10.19 27.35 -35.55
CA LYS A 313 9.89 28.63 -36.20
C LYS A 313 8.54 29.17 -35.71
N GLY A 314 8.53 30.37 -35.13
CA GLY A 314 7.33 31.04 -34.61
C GLY A 314 6.98 30.75 -33.13
N ASP A 315 7.81 29.97 -32.43
CA ASP A 315 7.67 29.78 -30.98
C ASP A 315 8.10 31.02 -30.19
N THR A 316 7.46 31.22 -29.04
CA THR A 316 7.90 32.15 -27.99
C THR A 316 7.96 31.40 -26.67
N LEU A 317 8.80 31.84 -25.73
CA LEU A 317 8.89 31.25 -24.39
C LEU A 317 7.52 31.19 -23.70
N GLU A 318 6.67 32.17 -23.93
CA GLU A 318 5.30 32.23 -23.41
C GLU A 318 4.40 31.13 -23.99
N LYS A 319 4.44 30.90 -25.30
CA LYS A 319 3.71 29.79 -25.94
C LYS A 319 4.22 28.44 -25.43
N ILE A 320 5.53 28.31 -25.24
CA ILE A 320 6.16 27.07 -24.75
C ILE A 320 5.79 26.82 -23.29
N ALA A 321 5.90 27.82 -22.40
CA ALA A 321 5.56 27.70 -20.98
C ALA A 321 4.08 27.30 -20.80
N LYS A 322 3.18 28.01 -21.49
CA LYS A 322 1.73 27.75 -21.46
C LYS A 322 1.39 26.34 -21.96
N ARG A 323 2.04 25.88 -23.04
CA ARG A 323 1.83 24.54 -23.60
C ARG A 323 2.25 23.42 -22.65
N ASN A 324 3.18 23.69 -21.76
CA ASN A 324 3.79 22.70 -20.87
C ASN A 324 3.44 22.91 -19.38
N GLY A 325 2.48 23.79 -19.07
CA GLY A 325 1.98 23.98 -17.70
C GLY A 325 3.02 24.54 -16.73
N THR A 326 3.93 25.40 -17.20
CA THR A 326 4.92 26.12 -16.38
C THR A 326 4.82 27.64 -16.63
N SER A 327 5.58 28.46 -15.92
CA SER A 327 5.67 29.91 -16.19
C SER A 327 6.88 30.24 -17.06
N VAL A 328 6.85 31.40 -17.73
CA VAL A 328 7.99 31.91 -18.50
C VAL A 328 9.22 32.06 -17.60
N GLU A 329 9.02 32.54 -16.37
CA GLU A 329 10.05 32.73 -15.36
C GLU A 329 10.71 31.41 -14.98
N GLN A 330 9.91 30.38 -14.72
CA GLN A 330 10.42 29.07 -14.32
C GLN A 330 11.09 28.37 -15.51
N LEU A 331 10.51 28.48 -16.71
CA LEU A 331 11.10 27.93 -17.93
C LEU A 331 12.43 28.62 -18.28
N ALA A 332 12.52 29.94 -18.14
CA ALA A 332 13.76 30.67 -18.33
C ALA A 332 14.81 30.29 -17.29
N LYS A 333 14.41 30.15 -16.01
CA LYS A 333 15.29 29.74 -14.90
C LYS A 333 15.83 28.31 -15.09
N ASP A 334 14.98 27.36 -15.45
CA ASP A 334 15.36 25.96 -15.67
C ASP A 334 16.34 25.79 -16.85
N ASN A 335 16.43 26.80 -17.71
CA ASN A 335 17.27 26.83 -18.91
C ASN A 335 18.36 27.90 -18.88
N ASN A 336 18.56 28.58 -17.74
CA ASN A 336 19.54 29.66 -17.58
C ASN A 336 19.45 30.76 -18.66
N LEU A 337 18.22 31.10 -19.10
CA LEU A 337 18.00 32.12 -20.11
C LEU A 337 18.03 33.52 -19.47
N LYS A 338 19.00 34.34 -19.88
CA LYS A 338 19.15 35.73 -19.42
C LYS A 338 18.10 36.66 -20.03
N ASP A 339 17.68 36.36 -21.26
CA ASP A 339 16.67 37.12 -22.01
C ASP A 339 15.51 36.19 -22.38
N LYS A 340 14.31 36.51 -21.86
CA LYS A 340 13.09 35.73 -22.04
C LYS A 340 12.50 35.82 -23.45
N ASN A 341 13.03 36.68 -24.31
CA ASN A 341 12.57 36.84 -25.69
C ASN A 341 13.54 36.23 -26.71
N LYS A 342 14.73 35.78 -26.27
CA LYS A 342 15.75 35.20 -27.15
C LYS A 342 15.80 33.69 -27.00
N ILE A 343 14.99 33.03 -27.82
CA ILE A 343 15.10 31.60 -28.09
C ILE A 343 15.35 31.37 -29.57
N SER A 344 16.27 30.47 -29.89
CA SER A 344 16.67 30.17 -31.27
C SER A 344 15.98 28.91 -31.78
N ILE A 345 15.58 28.91 -33.05
CA ILE A 345 15.06 27.70 -33.69
C ILE A 345 16.10 26.57 -33.56
N GLY A 346 15.67 25.39 -33.14
CA GLY A 346 16.55 24.25 -32.86
C GLY A 346 17.08 24.18 -31.42
N GLN A 347 16.92 25.23 -30.61
CA GLN A 347 17.35 25.25 -29.22
C GLN A 347 16.53 24.27 -28.36
N GLN A 348 17.20 23.52 -27.49
CA GLN A 348 16.55 22.59 -26.55
C GLN A 348 16.29 23.25 -25.20
N LEU A 349 15.04 23.19 -24.71
CA LEU A 349 14.61 23.74 -23.43
C LEU A 349 14.12 22.66 -22.46
N LYS A 350 14.68 22.63 -21.25
CA LYS A 350 14.21 21.92 -20.04
C LYS A 350 12.85 22.40 -19.59
N VAL A 351 11.82 21.57 -19.71
CA VAL A 351 10.45 21.95 -19.31
C VAL A 351 9.92 21.05 -18.19
N ASN A 352 10.01 21.51 -16.93
CA ASN A 352 9.43 20.83 -15.77
C ASN A 352 7.98 21.27 -15.54
N SER A 353 7.05 20.32 -15.41
CA SER A 353 5.64 20.58 -15.13
C SER A 353 5.36 20.45 -13.62
N ASP A 354 5.63 21.50 -12.85
CA ASP A 354 5.17 21.62 -11.47
C ASP A 354 3.69 22.05 -11.51
N VAL A 355 2.76 21.16 -11.14
CA VAL A 355 1.34 21.51 -11.06
C VAL A 355 1.11 22.34 -9.79
N LYS A 356 0.59 23.55 -9.94
CA LYS A 356 0.22 24.43 -8.82
C LYS A 356 -1.23 24.19 -8.39
N TYR A 357 -1.46 24.14 -7.08
CA TYR A 357 -2.77 24.00 -6.44
C TYR A 357 -3.04 25.24 -5.58
N ILE A 358 -4.22 25.86 -5.71
CA ILE A 358 -4.63 27.01 -4.90
C ILE A 358 -5.49 26.51 -3.74
N VAL A 359 -5.05 26.75 -2.50
CA VAL A 359 -5.74 26.36 -1.27
C VAL A 359 -7.11 27.05 -1.18
N LYS A 360 -8.17 26.25 -0.96
CA LYS A 360 -9.55 26.72 -0.82
C LYS A 360 -10.00 26.66 0.65
N GLN A 361 -11.10 27.34 0.97
CA GLN A 361 -11.72 27.27 2.29
C GLN A 361 -12.05 25.82 2.65
N GLY A 362 -11.62 25.38 3.84
CA GLY A 362 -11.81 24.01 4.33
C GLY A 362 -10.79 22.98 3.82
N ASP A 363 -9.82 23.37 2.99
CA ASP A 363 -8.72 22.47 2.64
C ASP A 363 -7.75 22.27 3.83
N THR A 364 -7.19 21.07 3.93
CA THR A 364 -6.06 20.74 4.81
C THR A 364 -4.93 20.18 3.94
N LEU A 365 -3.67 20.23 4.41
CA LEU A 365 -2.58 19.58 3.66
C LEU A 365 -2.86 18.09 3.43
N GLU A 366 -3.54 17.42 4.36
CA GLU A 366 -3.97 16.03 4.21
C GLU A 366 -4.99 15.87 3.08
N SER A 367 -6.03 16.71 3.03
CA SER A 367 -7.05 16.62 1.98
C SER A 367 -6.48 16.97 0.61
N ILE A 368 -5.57 17.93 0.53
CA ILE A 368 -4.85 18.31 -0.70
C ILE A 368 -3.89 17.19 -1.13
N ALA A 369 -3.08 16.66 -0.21
CA ALA A 369 -2.15 15.58 -0.51
C ALA A 369 -2.89 14.34 -1.03
N LYS A 370 -3.95 13.93 -0.33
CA LYS A 370 -4.83 12.82 -0.72
C LYS A 370 -5.48 13.05 -2.08
N ARG A 371 -6.02 14.26 -2.33
CA ARG A 371 -6.65 14.65 -3.60
C ARG A 371 -5.68 14.58 -4.78
N ASN A 372 -4.40 14.86 -4.53
CA ASN A 372 -3.36 14.90 -5.55
C ASN A 372 -2.44 13.68 -5.55
N GLY A 373 -2.79 12.63 -4.77
CA GLY A 373 -2.04 11.37 -4.71
C GLY A 373 -0.72 11.43 -3.94
N THR A 374 -0.33 12.58 -3.40
CA THR A 374 0.92 12.77 -2.64
C THR A 374 0.76 12.53 -1.14
N THR A 375 1.83 12.71 -0.36
CA THR A 375 1.79 12.66 1.11
C THR A 375 1.85 14.06 1.70
N VAL A 376 1.38 14.23 2.94
CA VAL A 376 1.44 15.51 3.65
C VAL A 376 2.89 15.96 3.78
N GLU A 377 3.79 15.04 4.08
CA GLU A 377 5.22 15.28 4.26
C GLU A 377 5.87 15.72 2.95
N GLN A 378 5.56 15.05 1.83
CA GLN A 378 6.09 15.40 0.53
C GLN A 378 5.52 16.74 0.05
N LEU A 379 4.22 16.96 0.22
CA LEU A 379 3.57 18.23 -0.12
C LEU A 379 4.12 19.39 0.73
N ALA A 380 4.35 19.18 2.02
CA ALA A 380 4.95 20.16 2.90
C ALA A 380 6.39 20.48 2.50
N LYS A 381 7.17 19.45 2.18
CA LYS A 381 8.56 19.58 1.72
C LYS A 381 8.68 20.29 0.38
N ASP A 382 7.83 19.96 -0.60
CA ASP A 382 7.78 20.61 -1.92
C ASP A 382 7.45 22.10 -1.84
N ASN A 383 6.83 22.52 -0.74
CA ASN A 383 6.38 23.89 -0.48
C ASN A 383 7.13 24.57 0.66
N ASN A 384 8.20 23.96 1.19
CA ASN A 384 8.97 24.45 2.32
C ASN A 384 8.10 24.84 3.54
N LEU A 385 7.02 24.09 3.79
CA LEU A 385 6.11 24.36 4.90
C LEU A 385 6.71 23.82 6.20
N LYS A 386 7.03 24.74 7.12
CA LYS A 386 7.57 24.41 8.45
C LYS A 386 6.52 23.82 9.39
N ASN A 387 5.24 24.12 9.16
CA ASN A 387 4.12 23.60 9.94
C ASN A 387 3.05 23.05 9.00
N ILE A 388 2.84 21.74 9.05
CA ILE A 388 1.91 21.01 8.18
C ILE A 388 0.42 21.32 8.45
N ASN A 389 0.13 22.00 9.56
CA ASN A 389 -1.23 22.38 9.95
C ASN A 389 -1.57 23.83 9.58
N ARG A 390 -0.65 24.58 8.96
CA ARG A 390 -0.86 25.98 8.59
C ARG A 390 -0.72 26.19 7.08
N ILE A 391 -1.85 26.26 6.40
CA ILE A 391 -1.99 26.70 5.01
C ILE A 391 -3.07 27.79 4.95
N ALA A 392 -2.85 28.82 4.14
CA ALA A 392 -3.77 29.94 3.99
C ALA A 392 -4.66 29.79 2.74
N ILE A 393 -5.91 30.23 2.81
CA ILE A 393 -6.78 30.32 1.64
C ILE A 393 -6.11 31.21 0.58
N GLY A 394 -6.11 30.78 -0.67
CA GLY A 394 -5.43 31.46 -1.78
C GLY A 394 -3.93 31.14 -1.89
N GLN A 395 -3.34 30.41 -0.94
CA GLN A 395 -1.94 30.01 -1.02
C GLN A 395 -1.73 29.03 -2.20
N GLU A 396 -0.71 29.31 -3.03
CA GLU A 396 -0.27 28.39 -4.07
C GLU A 396 0.66 27.32 -3.49
N LEU A 397 0.32 26.06 -3.70
CA LEU A 397 1.15 24.91 -3.38
C LEU A 397 1.62 24.22 -4.66
N ARG A 398 2.92 23.95 -4.76
CA ARG A 398 3.52 23.01 -5.71
C ARG A 398 3.10 21.60 -5.32
N VAL A 399 2.43 20.89 -6.22
CA VAL A 399 1.97 19.55 -5.95
C VAL A 399 2.52 18.60 -6.99
N HIS A 400 3.48 17.76 -6.57
CA HIS A 400 3.85 16.60 -7.36
C HIS A 400 2.79 15.53 -7.18
N LYS A 401 2.30 15.00 -8.29
CA LYS A 401 1.40 13.85 -8.25
C LYS A 401 2.21 12.62 -7.87
N PHE A 402 2.26 12.29 -6.58
CA PHE A 402 2.75 10.98 -6.19
C PHE A 402 1.69 9.97 -6.65
N LEU A 403 2.12 8.96 -7.39
CA LEU A 403 1.25 7.88 -7.83
C LEU A 403 1.38 6.79 -6.77
N ARG A 404 0.67 6.93 -5.64
CA ARG A 404 0.55 5.82 -4.69
C ARG A 404 -0.02 4.63 -5.47
N HIS A 405 0.79 3.58 -5.63
CA HIS A 405 0.50 2.38 -6.42
C HIS A 405 0.49 2.63 -7.95
N LYS A 406 1.46 3.38 -8.49
CA LYS A 406 1.76 3.28 -9.93
C LYS A 406 2.08 1.81 -10.28
N PRO A 407 1.50 1.23 -11.34
CA PRO A 407 2.01 -0.02 -11.88
C PRO A 407 3.49 0.14 -12.21
N SER A 408 4.22 -0.98 -12.20
CA SER A 408 5.65 -0.98 -12.47
C SER A 408 5.93 -0.26 -13.81
N ASN A 409 6.95 0.59 -13.88
CA ASN A 409 7.33 1.32 -15.09
C ASN A 409 7.64 0.35 -16.24
N SER A 410 8.16 -0.84 -15.98
CA SER A 410 8.36 -1.88 -17.00
C SER A 410 7.01 -2.38 -17.53
N ALA A 411 6.06 -2.71 -16.64
CA ALA A 411 4.73 -3.12 -17.04
C ALA A 411 4.00 -2.01 -17.82
N LEU A 412 4.14 -0.75 -17.41
CA LEU A 412 3.57 0.38 -18.13
C LEU A 412 4.18 0.55 -19.53
N LYS A 413 5.49 0.38 -19.68
CA LYS A 413 6.15 0.40 -20.98
C LYS A 413 5.60 -0.69 -21.89
N ASP A 414 5.47 -1.92 -21.40
CA ASP A 414 4.94 -3.03 -22.20
C ASP A 414 3.47 -2.83 -22.56
N ILE A 415 2.65 -2.36 -21.60
CA ILE A 415 1.25 -2.00 -21.83
C ILE A 415 1.14 -0.93 -22.91
N PHE A 416 1.86 0.19 -22.76
CA PHE A 416 1.79 1.28 -23.74
C PHE A 416 2.39 0.89 -25.08
N GLY A 417 3.47 0.13 -25.10
CA GLY A 417 4.08 -0.34 -26.32
C GLY A 417 3.17 -1.25 -27.14
N SER A 418 2.43 -2.13 -26.46
CA SER A 418 1.42 -2.96 -27.13
C SER A 418 0.31 -2.15 -27.81
N LEU A 419 0.07 -0.91 -27.35
CA LEU A 419 -0.90 0.02 -27.90
C LEU A 419 -0.29 0.95 -28.98
N GLY A 420 0.98 0.73 -29.36
CA GLY A 420 1.73 1.61 -30.26
C GLY A 420 2.11 2.95 -29.64
N LEU A 421 2.20 3.00 -28.30
CA LEU A 421 2.50 4.19 -27.51
C LEU A 421 3.87 4.06 -26.81
N ASP A 422 4.81 3.31 -27.39
CA ASP A 422 6.12 2.97 -26.79
C ASP A 422 6.92 4.19 -26.31
N ASN A 423 6.76 5.33 -26.98
CA ASN A 423 7.45 6.58 -26.68
C ASN A 423 6.68 7.51 -25.74
N ILE A 424 5.53 7.09 -25.20
CA ILE A 424 4.75 7.94 -24.29
C ILE A 424 5.55 8.20 -23.01
N ASN A 425 5.79 9.46 -22.71
CA ASN A 425 6.38 9.83 -21.44
C ASN A 425 5.39 9.48 -20.31
N LEU A 426 5.81 8.65 -19.35
CA LEU A 426 4.96 8.23 -18.24
C LEU A 426 4.52 9.38 -17.32
N ASP A 427 5.19 10.54 -17.37
CA ASP A 427 4.76 11.77 -16.70
C ASP A 427 3.45 12.34 -17.28
N LEU A 428 3.10 11.94 -18.52
CA LEU A 428 1.85 12.34 -19.17
C LEU A 428 0.64 11.60 -18.62
N ILE A 429 0.83 10.62 -17.74
CA ILE A 429 -0.29 9.96 -17.07
C ILE A 429 -0.96 10.98 -16.16
N THR A 430 -2.07 11.55 -16.63
CA THR A 430 -2.82 12.57 -15.86
C THR A 430 -3.42 11.97 -14.60
N PHE A 431 -3.65 10.66 -14.57
CA PHE A 431 -4.16 9.95 -13.41
C PHE A 431 -3.83 8.46 -13.50
N SER A 432 -3.44 7.86 -12.38
CA SER A 432 -3.35 6.40 -12.21
C SER A 432 -3.97 6.05 -10.86
N LYS A 433 -4.78 4.99 -10.84
CA LYS A 433 -5.26 4.37 -9.60
C LYS A 433 -5.42 2.88 -9.82
N ASN A 434 -4.94 2.13 -8.85
CA ASN A 434 -5.16 0.70 -8.78
C ASN A 434 -6.44 0.45 -7.97
N HIS A 435 -7.28 -0.38 -8.55
CA HIS A 435 -8.54 -0.81 -7.98
C HIS A 435 -8.47 -2.31 -7.73
N THR A 436 -9.26 -2.76 -6.78
CA THR A 436 -9.49 -4.18 -6.55
C THR A 436 -10.86 -4.51 -7.11
N ALA A 437 -10.95 -5.56 -7.92
CA ALA A 437 -12.24 -6.05 -8.40
C ALA A 437 -13.10 -6.49 -7.21
N LYS A 438 -14.35 -6.03 -7.17
CA LYS A 438 -15.26 -6.28 -6.05
C LYS A 438 -16.37 -7.28 -6.40
N PRO A 439 -17.09 -7.86 -5.43
CA PRO A 439 -18.24 -8.72 -5.73
C PRO A 439 -19.35 -8.00 -6.49
N LYS A 440 -20.11 -8.74 -7.31
CA LYS A 440 -21.27 -8.18 -8.03
C LYS A 440 -22.28 -7.61 -7.03
N GLY A 441 -22.76 -6.38 -7.26
CA GLY A 441 -23.70 -5.73 -6.34
C GLY A 441 -23.03 -4.93 -5.21
N SER A 442 -21.71 -4.75 -5.29
CA SER A 442 -20.94 -3.83 -4.45
C SER A 442 -21.53 -2.42 -4.41
N SER A 443 -21.45 -1.80 -3.23
CA SER A 443 -21.85 -0.40 -3.02
C SER A 443 -20.65 0.54 -3.15
N SER A 444 -20.91 1.71 -3.73
CA SER A 444 -19.99 2.86 -3.82
C SER A 444 -20.41 3.94 -2.81
N ASN A 445 -19.46 4.70 -2.29
CA ASN A 445 -19.69 5.78 -1.31
C ASN A 445 -20.33 7.06 -1.91
N THR A 446 -21.07 6.95 -3.02
CA THR A 446 -21.70 8.08 -3.72
C THR A 446 -23.17 7.81 -4.05
N THR A 447 -23.93 8.89 -4.24
CA THR A 447 -25.40 8.95 -4.36
C THR A 447 -26.03 8.17 -5.52
N SER A 448 -25.27 7.40 -6.31
CA SER A 448 -25.77 6.65 -7.47
C SER A 448 -25.85 5.15 -7.18
N LYS A 449 -27.09 4.64 -7.05
CA LYS A 449 -27.43 3.22 -6.89
C LYS A 449 -27.15 2.40 -8.17
N SER A 450 -25.89 2.21 -8.53
CA SER A 450 -25.50 1.34 -9.66
C SER A 450 -25.35 -0.12 -9.23
N LYS A 451 -25.91 -1.05 -10.00
CA LYS A 451 -25.82 -2.51 -9.78
C LYS A 451 -24.54 -3.16 -10.36
N SER A 452 -23.56 -2.35 -10.80
CA SER A 452 -22.30 -2.81 -11.42
C SER A 452 -21.09 -2.40 -10.59
N ASN A 453 -20.02 -3.21 -10.60
CA ASN A 453 -18.76 -2.81 -9.95
C ASN A 453 -18.20 -1.59 -10.66
N LEU A 454 -18.29 -0.44 -10.00
CA LEU A 454 -17.92 0.83 -10.57
C LEU A 454 -16.63 1.33 -9.94
N ILE A 455 -15.60 1.48 -10.77
CA ILE A 455 -14.42 2.24 -10.45
C ILE A 455 -14.78 3.71 -10.60
N GLU A 456 -15.15 4.36 -9.51
CA GLU A 456 -15.44 5.80 -9.55
C GLU A 456 -14.16 6.63 -9.40
N LEU A 457 -13.95 7.49 -10.38
CA LEU A 457 -12.91 8.50 -10.41
C LEU A 457 -13.56 9.88 -10.46
N ARG A 458 -13.21 10.75 -9.51
CA ARG A 458 -13.66 12.14 -9.48
C ARG A 458 -12.49 13.06 -9.80
N THR A 459 -12.60 13.90 -10.83
CA THR A 459 -11.58 14.92 -11.11
C THR A 459 -11.79 16.13 -10.20
N PRO A 460 -10.73 16.87 -9.83
CA PRO A 460 -10.83 18.04 -8.96
C PRO A 460 -11.34 19.31 -9.66
N VAL A 461 -11.58 19.25 -10.97
CA VAL A 461 -12.02 20.36 -11.84
C VAL A 461 -13.38 20.05 -12.45
N SER A 462 -14.08 21.07 -12.96
CA SER A 462 -15.39 20.93 -13.64
C SER A 462 -15.28 20.18 -14.96
N ALA A 463 -16.38 19.56 -15.40
CA ALA A 463 -16.45 18.83 -16.66
C ALA A 463 -16.02 19.70 -17.85
N GLU A 464 -16.38 20.98 -17.86
CA GLU A 464 -16.00 21.96 -18.89
C GLU A 464 -14.49 22.16 -19.00
N ALA A 465 -13.75 22.07 -17.89
CA ALA A 465 -12.30 22.22 -17.87
C ALA A 465 -11.55 20.97 -18.40
N VAL A 466 -12.21 19.81 -18.43
CA VAL A 466 -11.65 18.53 -18.91
C VAL A 466 -12.06 18.22 -20.35
N LYS A 467 -13.10 18.88 -20.87
CA LYS A 467 -13.52 18.72 -22.26
C LYS A 467 -12.39 19.10 -23.22
N PRO A 468 -12.21 18.36 -24.34
CA PRO A 468 -11.22 18.69 -25.34
C PRO A 468 -11.49 20.10 -25.88
N LYS A 469 -10.57 21.04 -25.63
CA LYS A 469 -10.63 22.38 -26.25
C LYS A 469 -10.62 22.18 -27.77
N LYS A 470 -11.52 22.88 -28.50
CA LYS A 470 -11.51 22.95 -29.96
C LYS A 470 -10.15 23.48 -30.43
N GLN A 471 -9.18 22.60 -30.63
CA GLN A 471 -7.96 22.89 -31.36
C GLN A 471 -8.19 22.47 -32.81
N THR A 472 -7.78 23.33 -33.73
CA THR A 472 -7.78 23.05 -35.17
C THR A 472 -7.07 21.71 -35.40
N LYS A 473 -7.80 20.75 -35.97
CA LYS A 473 -7.32 19.40 -36.23
C LYS A 473 -6.15 19.47 -37.22
N PRO A 474 -4.95 18.98 -36.89
CA PRO A 474 -4.04 18.52 -37.93
C PRO A 474 -4.71 17.32 -38.61
N VAL A 475 -4.82 17.36 -39.94
CA VAL A 475 -5.26 16.20 -40.73
C VAL A 475 -4.18 15.15 -40.61
N ILE A 476 -4.48 14.06 -39.90
CA ILE A 476 -3.66 12.85 -39.85
C ILE A 476 -4.61 11.67 -40.08
N GLU A 477 -4.21 10.78 -40.98
CA GLU A 477 -4.98 9.67 -41.51
C GLU A 477 -5.58 8.76 -40.44
N GLN A 478 -6.73 8.22 -40.83
CA GLN A 478 -7.71 7.56 -39.99
C GLN A 478 -7.22 6.20 -39.48
N ASN A 479 -6.80 6.15 -38.21
CA ASN A 479 -7.08 4.99 -37.37
C ASN A 479 -8.33 5.31 -36.54
N LYS A 480 -9.50 4.94 -37.09
CA LYS A 480 -10.81 5.02 -36.40
C LYS A 480 -10.77 4.12 -35.16
N THR A 481 -10.49 4.68 -33.99
CA THR A 481 -10.91 4.07 -32.72
C THR A 481 -12.43 4.13 -32.68
N GLN A 482 -13.08 2.96 -32.76
CA GLN A 482 -14.50 2.82 -32.55
C GLN A 482 -14.85 3.19 -31.10
N SER A 483 -16.09 3.59 -30.87
CA SER A 483 -16.65 4.01 -29.58
C SER A 483 -16.63 2.94 -28.48
N ASN A 484 -16.24 1.70 -28.81
CA ASN A 484 -16.07 0.59 -27.90
C ASN A 484 -14.58 0.25 -27.86
N GLY A 485 -13.92 0.42 -26.71
CA GLY A 485 -12.46 0.37 -26.60
C GLY A 485 -11.83 -0.89 -27.20
N ASN A 486 -10.68 -0.72 -27.87
CA ASN A 486 -9.92 -1.84 -28.40
C ASN A 486 -9.33 -2.65 -27.24
N ASN A 487 -9.55 -3.96 -27.25
CA ASN A 487 -8.98 -4.87 -26.28
C ASN A 487 -7.80 -5.63 -26.88
N LYS A 488 -6.69 -5.71 -26.14
CA LYS A 488 -5.50 -6.47 -26.54
C LYS A 488 -4.98 -7.28 -25.35
N THR A 489 -4.55 -8.51 -25.63
CA THR A 489 -3.79 -9.29 -24.65
C THR A 489 -2.31 -8.99 -24.83
N VAL A 490 -1.64 -8.68 -23.73
CA VAL A 490 -0.25 -8.23 -23.70
C VAL A 490 0.50 -9.06 -22.69
N LYS A 491 1.70 -9.52 -23.05
CA LYS A 491 2.64 -10.10 -22.10
C LYS A 491 3.51 -8.98 -21.55
N VAL A 492 3.43 -8.75 -20.24
CA VAL A 492 4.20 -7.73 -19.54
C VAL A 492 5.24 -8.38 -18.64
N ASP A 493 6.45 -7.84 -18.64
CA ASP A 493 7.54 -8.27 -17.79
C ASP A 493 7.66 -7.27 -16.63
N VAL A 494 7.16 -7.63 -15.45
CA VAL A 494 7.14 -6.76 -14.26
C VAL A 494 8.50 -6.79 -13.55
N THR A 495 9.54 -6.24 -14.17
CA THR A 495 10.94 -6.38 -13.71
C THR A 495 11.42 -5.24 -12.81
N ASP A 496 10.75 -4.08 -12.82
CA ASP A 496 11.16 -2.95 -11.99
C ASP A 496 10.60 -3.07 -10.58
N GLY A 497 11.45 -3.48 -9.65
CA GLY A 497 11.18 -3.47 -8.22
C GLY A 497 12.15 -4.32 -7.42
N MET A 498 12.78 -3.69 -6.45
CA MET A 498 13.69 -4.33 -5.53
C MET A 498 13.23 -3.94 -4.13
N ALA A 499 13.28 -4.89 -3.21
CA ALA A 499 13.30 -4.52 -1.81
C ALA A 499 14.60 -3.74 -1.55
N VAL A 500 14.59 -2.80 -0.61
CA VAL A 500 15.73 -1.91 -0.37
C VAL A 500 16.10 -1.93 1.09
N ILE A 501 17.32 -2.36 1.41
CA ILE A 501 17.95 -2.06 2.70
C ILE A 501 18.67 -0.73 2.52
N TYR A 502 18.13 0.32 3.10
CA TYR A 502 18.71 1.65 3.12
C TYR A 502 19.39 1.90 4.47
N THR A 503 20.58 2.49 4.44
CA THR A 503 21.32 2.88 5.63
C THR A 503 21.77 4.33 5.50
N PHE A 504 21.37 5.16 6.46
CA PHE A 504 21.98 6.45 6.71
C PHE A 504 22.99 6.29 7.85
N GLN A 505 24.21 6.73 7.62
CA GLN A 505 25.28 6.62 8.60
C GLN A 505 25.56 7.96 9.26
N ASP A 506 25.46 7.94 10.58
CA ASP A 506 26.03 8.97 11.45
C ASP A 506 27.41 8.49 11.93
N THR A 507 28.37 9.40 11.95
CA THR A 507 29.77 9.17 12.34
C THR A 507 30.16 9.94 13.60
N GLU A 508 29.30 10.82 14.11
CA GLU A 508 29.59 11.75 15.21
C GLU A 508 29.03 11.25 16.54
N TYR A 509 29.59 10.14 17.03
CA TYR A 509 29.22 9.53 18.31
C TYR A 509 30.44 8.96 19.05
N GLY A 510 30.42 9.02 20.39
CA GLY A 510 31.49 8.52 21.23
C GLY A 510 31.59 6.98 21.21
N PRO A 511 32.71 6.40 21.69
CA PRO A 511 32.78 4.96 21.91
C PRO A 511 31.63 4.54 22.83
N HIS A 512 30.78 3.60 22.37
CA HIS A 512 29.59 3.11 23.09
C HIS A 512 28.34 3.99 23.04
N ASP A 513 28.42 5.21 22.52
CA ASP A 513 27.23 6.06 22.37
C ASP A 513 26.38 5.58 21.20
N ALA A 514 25.07 5.61 21.37
CA ALA A 514 24.17 5.40 20.26
C ALA A 514 24.31 6.57 19.26
N PRO A 515 24.25 6.31 17.94
CA PRO A 515 24.22 7.35 16.92
C PRO A 515 23.07 8.34 17.17
N LYS A 516 23.36 9.61 16.95
CA LYS A 516 22.40 10.71 17.13
C LYS A 516 21.34 10.67 16.03
N VAL A 517 21.76 10.49 14.78
CA VAL A 517 20.86 10.64 13.61
C VAL A 517 20.88 9.47 12.61
N GLY A 518 21.78 8.49 12.75
CA GLY A 518 21.90 7.39 11.80
C GLY A 518 20.84 6.28 11.98
N TYR A 519 20.44 5.65 10.88
CA TYR A 519 19.40 4.61 10.86
C TYR A 519 19.50 3.66 9.67
N THR A 520 18.99 2.45 9.85
CA THR A 520 18.79 1.47 8.77
C THR A 520 17.30 1.19 8.63
N VAL A 521 16.84 1.09 7.39
CA VAL A 521 15.47 0.77 7.04
C VAL A 521 15.45 -0.32 5.98
N PHE A 522 14.59 -1.31 6.14
CA PHE A 522 14.29 -2.28 5.11
C PHE A 522 12.91 -2.00 4.52
N TYR A 523 12.87 -1.70 3.23
CA TYR A 523 11.66 -1.56 2.45
C TYR A 523 11.42 -2.82 1.62
N ASP A 524 10.17 -3.24 1.50
CA ASP A 524 9.79 -4.25 0.51
C ASP A 524 9.87 -3.69 -0.92
N HIS A 525 9.60 -4.51 -1.92
CA HIS A 525 9.58 -4.10 -3.32
C HIS A 525 8.44 -3.16 -3.68
N LEU A 526 7.45 -2.99 -2.81
CA LEU A 526 6.35 -2.04 -2.95
C LEU A 526 6.67 -0.67 -2.35
N GLY A 527 7.79 -0.56 -1.62
CA GLY A 527 8.16 0.65 -0.89
C GLY A 527 7.55 0.73 0.51
N ASN A 528 6.91 -0.33 1.01
CA ASN A 528 6.45 -0.39 2.40
C ASN A 528 7.65 -0.62 3.30
N LYS A 529 7.72 0.12 4.41
CA LYS A 529 8.75 -0.07 5.42
C LYS A 529 8.45 -1.34 6.24
N LEU A 530 9.31 -2.34 6.11
CA LEU A 530 9.21 -3.60 6.86
C LEU A 530 9.84 -3.53 8.25
N TYR A 531 10.97 -2.82 8.37
CA TYR A 531 11.69 -2.69 9.64
C TYR A 531 12.65 -1.51 9.62
N SER A 532 12.89 -0.90 10.78
CA SER A 532 13.89 0.17 10.93
C SER A 532 14.46 0.22 12.33
N PHE A 533 15.74 0.59 12.45
CA PHE A 533 16.47 0.70 13.71
C PHE A 533 17.58 1.75 13.59
N LYS A 534 18.05 2.26 14.73
CA LYS A 534 19.20 3.19 14.75
C LYS A 534 20.44 2.46 14.27
N THR A 535 21.27 3.12 13.47
CA THR A 535 22.56 2.59 13.03
C THR A 535 23.60 3.68 12.87
N GLY A 536 24.88 3.33 12.93
CA GLY A 536 25.96 4.28 12.72
C GLY A 536 27.12 3.63 11.99
N SER A 537 28.13 4.43 11.66
CA SER A 537 29.41 3.92 11.19
C SER A 537 30.51 4.74 11.82
N ARG A 538 31.56 4.09 12.28
CA ARG A 538 32.75 4.77 12.75
C ARG A 538 33.98 4.04 12.24
N VAL A 539 34.87 4.82 11.65
CA VAL A 539 36.03 4.36 10.90
C VAL A 539 37.25 4.36 11.80
N SER A 540 37.89 3.19 11.93
CA SER A 540 39.20 3.06 12.56
C SER A 540 40.28 3.73 11.70
N SER A 541 41.36 4.21 12.33
CA SER A 541 42.55 4.71 11.63
C SER A 541 43.16 3.72 10.63
N LYS A 542 42.92 2.41 10.83
CA LYS A 542 43.37 1.34 9.92
C LYS A 542 42.44 1.09 8.74
N SER A 543 41.33 1.81 8.63
CA SER A 543 40.32 1.55 7.60
C SER A 543 40.77 1.99 6.22
N LYS A 544 40.27 1.30 5.18
CA LYS A 544 40.41 1.73 3.79
C LYS A 544 39.84 3.15 3.62
N LYS A 545 40.40 3.93 2.68
CA LYS A 545 39.89 5.24 2.29
C LYS A 545 38.40 5.16 1.93
N ASN A 546 37.60 6.11 2.42
CA ASN A 546 36.14 6.17 2.24
C ASN A 546 35.40 4.92 2.73
N ALA A 547 35.86 4.24 3.78
CA ALA A 547 35.23 2.99 4.23
C ALA A 547 33.78 3.13 4.72
N ASP A 548 33.43 4.28 5.28
CA ASP A 548 32.07 4.71 5.66
C ASP A 548 31.35 5.50 4.55
N GLY A 549 32.00 5.67 3.40
CA GLY A 549 31.43 6.42 2.28
C GLY A 549 30.21 5.73 1.66
N PRO A 550 29.43 6.49 0.85
CA PRO A 550 28.20 6.01 0.22
C PRO A 550 28.43 4.77 -0.63
N PHE A 551 27.38 3.97 -0.79
CA PHE A 551 27.41 2.74 -1.59
C PHE A 551 26.03 2.39 -2.12
N SER A 552 25.99 1.80 -3.31
CA SER A 552 24.77 1.24 -3.88
C SER A 552 25.12 -0.08 -4.54
N GLY A 553 24.56 -1.17 -4.03
CA GLY A 553 24.75 -2.53 -4.57
C GLY A 553 23.64 -3.44 -4.11
N PHE A 554 23.96 -4.70 -3.82
CA PHE A 554 22.96 -5.72 -3.48
C PHE A 554 23.29 -6.42 -2.18
N TYR A 555 22.24 -6.87 -1.50
CA TYR A 555 22.33 -7.90 -0.48
C TYR A 555 22.78 -9.21 -1.12
N THR A 556 23.67 -9.94 -0.44
CA THR A 556 24.16 -11.24 -0.89
C THR A 556 23.59 -12.36 -0.04
N TYR A 557 23.92 -12.40 1.24
CA TYR A 557 23.44 -13.42 2.18
C TYR A 557 23.56 -12.95 3.64
N ILE A 558 22.87 -13.67 4.53
CA ILE A 558 23.01 -13.55 5.98
C ILE A 558 23.99 -14.62 6.45
N ALA A 559 24.93 -14.24 7.31
CA ALA A 559 25.76 -15.19 8.04
C ALA A 559 25.67 -14.96 9.55
N GLY A 560 25.76 -16.04 10.32
CA GLY A 560 25.55 -16.03 11.77
C GLY A 560 24.16 -16.53 12.17
N GLY A 561 23.67 -16.12 13.34
CA GLY A 561 22.34 -16.45 13.88
C GLY A 561 22.31 -17.48 15.02
N LYS A 562 23.48 -17.93 15.51
CA LYS A 562 23.61 -18.75 16.73
C LYS A 562 24.81 -18.27 17.56
N ARG A 563 24.71 -18.33 18.89
CA ARG A 563 25.73 -17.90 19.86
C ARG A 563 27.12 -18.55 19.66
N ASN A 564 27.19 -19.66 18.92
CA ASN A 564 28.42 -20.41 18.64
C ASN A 564 29.13 -20.01 17.33
N SER A 565 28.80 -18.85 16.74
CA SER A 565 29.47 -18.44 15.51
C SER A 565 30.95 -18.17 15.77
N LYS A 566 31.86 -18.85 15.05
CA LYS A 566 33.32 -18.60 15.03
C LYS A 566 33.69 -17.21 14.45
N LEU A 567 32.83 -16.22 14.61
CA LEU A 567 33.01 -14.86 14.12
C LEU A 567 33.92 -14.11 15.11
N GLY A 568 34.94 -13.41 14.60
CA GLY A 568 35.87 -12.65 15.45
C GLY A 568 35.17 -11.56 16.27
N ALA A 569 35.83 -11.10 17.35
CA ALA A 569 35.32 -10.15 18.37
C ALA A 569 34.61 -8.89 17.83
N ALA A 570 34.98 -8.44 16.62
CA ALA A 570 34.40 -7.26 15.97
C ALA A 570 32.98 -7.48 15.42
N TYR A 571 32.59 -8.73 15.18
CA TYR A 571 31.32 -9.11 14.58
C TYR A 571 30.35 -9.60 15.65
N GLY A 572 29.10 -9.15 15.61
CA GLY A 572 28.04 -9.65 16.46
C GLY A 572 27.59 -11.05 16.06
N THR A 573 26.48 -11.49 16.63
CA THR A 573 25.86 -12.80 16.35
C THR A 573 25.43 -12.97 14.89
N THR A 574 25.13 -11.87 14.19
CA THR A 574 24.60 -11.87 12.82
C THR A 574 25.24 -10.77 11.97
N LYS A 575 25.49 -11.07 10.69
CA LYS A 575 25.95 -10.12 9.68
C LYS A 575 25.12 -10.23 8.39
N ILE A 576 24.82 -9.07 7.81
CA ILE A 576 24.13 -8.95 6.53
C ILE A 576 25.15 -8.46 5.52
N MET A 577 25.51 -9.36 4.60
CA MET A 577 26.57 -9.11 3.63
C MET A 577 26.01 -8.48 2.36
N THR A 578 26.86 -7.70 1.70
CA THR A 578 26.52 -6.93 0.51
C THR A 578 27.60 -7.11 -0.55
N THR A 579 27.34 -6.63 -1.76
CA THR A 579 28.32 -6.58 -2.85
C THR A 579 29.34 -5.44 -2.70
N ASP A 580 29.48 -4.86 -1.51
CA ASP A 580 30.47 -3.81 -1.26
C ASP A 580 31.88 -4.41 -1.24
N SER A 581 32.69 -4.05 -2.24
CA SER A 581 34.08 -4.54 -2.41
C SER A 581 35.00 -4.14 -1.25
N ARG A 582 34.60 -3.16 -0.43
CA ARG A 582 35.31 -2.78 0.80
C ARG A 582 35.00 -3.73 1.96
N ALA A 583 34.10 -4.69 1.79
CA ALA A 583 33.60 -5.60 2.83
C ALA A 583 33.03 -4.84 4.04
N ARG A 584 32.05 -3.95 3.77
CA ARG A 584 31.41 -3.09 4.79
C ARG A 584 29.97 -3.50 5.00
N TRP A 585 29.78 -4.43 5.92
CA TRP A 585 28.49 -5.11 6.15
C TRP A 585 27.63 -4.36 7.15
N VAL A 586 26.37 -4.79 7.32
CA VAL A 586 25.57 -4.43 8.50
C VAL A 586 25.73 -5.52 9.54
N HIS A 587 26.22 -5.17 10.72
CA HIS A 587 26.37 -6.12 11.83
C HIS A 587 26.43 -5.42 13.19
N GLY A 588 26.10 -6.15 14.24
CA GLY A 588 26.37 -5.71 15.60
C GLY A 588 27.77 -6.09 16.05
N GLY A 589 28.02 -6.13 17.36
CA GLY A 589 29.35 -6.41 17.92
C GLY A 589 29.32 -7.21 19.20
N GLY A 590 30.48 -7.31 19.85
CA GLY A 590 30.58 -7.90 21.18
C GLY A 590 30.42 -9.42 21.20
N SER A 591 30.90 -10.14 20.18
CA SER A 591 30.90 -11.62 20.20
C SER A 591 31.75 -12.22 21.33
N GLY A 592 32.63 -11.43 21.95
CA GLY A 592 33.38 -11.82 23.16
C GLY A 592 32.72 -11.43 24.48
N LEU A 593 31.50 -10.86 24.47
CA LEU A 593 30.77 -10.56 25.70
C LEU A 593 30.13 -11.84 26.25
N SER A 594 30.05 -11.95 27.58
CA SER A 594 29.32 -13.02 28.25
C SER A 594 27.86 -13.04 27.81
N ASP A 595 27.22 -11.87 27.76
CA ASP A 595 25.93 -11.64 27.13
C ASP A 595 26.10 -10.97 25.76
N PRO A 596 25.80 -11.67 24.64
CA PRO A 596 25.87 -11.09 23.31
C PRO A 596 24.76 -10.05 23.04
N TYR A 597 23.73 -9.94 23.89
CA TYR A 597 22.64 -8.98 23.73
C TYR A 597 22.73 -7.79 24.68
N ALA A 598 23.80 -7.69 25.46
CA ALA A 598 24.07 -6.55 26.31
C ALA A 598 24.00 -5.23 25.54
N GLU A 599 23.51 -4.18 26.20
CA GLU A 599 23.35 -2.86 25.59
C GLU A 599 24.67 -2.35 24.99
N LYS A 600 24.57 -1.61 23.89
CA LYS A 600 25.69 -0.86 23.27
C LYS A 600 26.85 -1.70 22.71
N GLN A 601 26.71 -3.03 22.59
CA GLN A 601 27.60 -3.94 21.84
C GLN A 601 27.83 -3.52 20.37
N GLY A 602 26.84 -2.88 19.75
CA GLY A 602 26.87 -2.36 18.38
C GLY A 602 27.77 -1.15 18.15
N TRP A 603 27.94 -0.24 19.10
CA TRP A 603 28.40 1.13 18.80
C TRP A 603 29.90 1.37 18.88
N ARG A 604 30.70 0.32 18.72
CA ARG A 604 32.18 0.43 18.72
C ARG A 604 32.73 0.80 17.33
N VAL A 605 33.95 1.34 17.32
CA VAL A 605 34.72 1.64 16.10
C VAL A 605 34.94 0.35 15.30
N THR A 606 34.76 0.42 13.97
CA THR A 606 35.03 -0.70 13.07
C THR A 606 35.78 -0.23 11.83
N MET A 607 35.97 -1.12 10.86
CA MET A 607 36.60 -0.78 9.61
C MET A 607 35.68 0.03 8.67
N GLY A 608 34.55 0.60 9.15
CA GLY A 608 33.55 1.33 8.35
C GLY A 608 32.26 0.53 8.05
N CYS A 609 31.99 -0.51 8.83
CA CYS A 609 30.75 -1.26 8.73
C CYS A 609 29.57 -0.45 9.29
N THR A 610 28.36 -0.72 8.82
CA THR A 610 27.15 -0.22 9.47
C THR A 610 26.91 -1.01 10.76
N ARG A 611 26.75 -0.29 11.86
CA ARG A 611 26.71 -0.79 13.23
C ARG A 611 25.35 -0.63 13.87
N ALA A 612 24.94 -1.60 14.67
CA ALA A 612 23.64 -1.65 15.35
C ALA A 612 23.65 -2.62 16.54
N GLN A 613 22.60 -2.65 17.36
CA GLN A 613 22.44 -3.68 18.38
C GLN A 613 22.32 -5.08 17.73
N ASN A 614 22.79 -6.13 18.41
CA ASN A 614 22.71 -7.49 17.87
C ASN A 614 21.26 -7.93 17.64
N ILE A 615 20.35 -7.57 18.55
CA ILE A 615 18.92 -7.85 18.44
C ILE A 615 18.30 -7.19 17.19
N ASP A 616 18.71 -5.98 16.85
CA ASP A 616 18.19 -5.28 15.68
C ASP A 616 18.66 -5.95 14.38
N VAL A 617 19.93 -6.36 14.32
CA VAL A 617 20.48 -7.05 13.14
C VAL A 617 19.84 -8.43 12.96
N GLU A 618 19.57 -9.14 14.05
CA GLU A 618 18.85 -10.42 14.01
C GLU A 618 17.41 -10.25 13.54
N ASN A 619 16.71 -9.23 14.04
CA ASN A 619 15.36 -8.91 13.58
C ASN A 619 15.35 -8.54 12.09
N LEU A 620 16.33 -7.75 11.63
CA LEU A 620 16.48 -7.46 10.20
C LEU A 620 16.74 -8.73 9.38
N ALA A 621 17.63 -9.61 9.85
CA ALA A 621 17.92 -10.89 9.19
C ALA A 621 16.67 -11.79 9.10
N LYS A 622 15.87 -11.85 10.17
CA LYS A 622 14.58 -12.53 10.19
C LYS A 622 13.63 -11.94 9.14
N LYS A 623 13.49 -10.61 9.08
CA LYS A 623 12.64 -9.93 8.09
C LYS A 623 13.11 -10.16 6.65
N ILE A 624 14.40 -10.16 6.40
CA ILE A 624 14.98 -10.51 5.09
C ILE A 624 14.65 -11.96 4.73
N THR A 625 14.75 -12.88 5.68
CA THR A 625 14.45 -14.31 5.47
C THR A 625 12.97 -14.54 5.19
N GLU A 626 12.07 -13.96 6.01
CA GLU A 626 10.63 -13.97 5.79
C GLU A 626 10.27 -13.41 4.41
N PHE A 627 10.86 -12.26 4.06
CA PHE A 627 10.67 -11.64 2.75
C PHE A 627 11.15 -12.53 1.60
N LYS A 628 12.33 -13.15 1.71
CA LYS A 628 12.86 -14.04 0.66
C LYS A 628 12.08 -15.35 0.55
N ASN A 629 11.50 -15.84 1.64
CA ASN A 629 10.60 -17.00 1.60
C ASN A 629 9.31 -16.64 0.86
N GLN A 630 8.74 -15.45 1.12
CA GLN A 630 7.53 -14.98 0.48
C GLN A 630 7.76 -14.55 -0.98
N TYR A 631 8.92 -13.98 -1.29
CA TYR A 631 9.28 -13.36 -2.57
C TYR A 631 10.68 -13.79 -3.06
N PRO A 632 10.90 -15.09 -3.35
CA PRO A 632 12.24 -15.64 -3.60
C PRO A 632 12.96 -15.00 -4.80
N LYS A 633 12.20 -14.60 -5.82
CA LYS A 633 12.70 -13.99 -7.06
C LYS A 633 13.03 -12.49 -6.94
N ILE A 634 12.63 -11.82 -5.85
CA ILE A 634 12.89 -10.39 -5.69
C ILE A 634 14.33 -10.17 -5.19
N LYS A 635 15.05 -9.27 -5.87
CA LYS A 635 16.38 -8.82 -5.44
C LYS A 635 16.24 -7.78 -4.34
N ILE A 636 17.17 -7.80 -3.38
CA ILE A 636 17.26 -6.80 -2.32
C ILE A 636 18.45 -5.89 -2.63
N LYS A 637 18.16 -4.63 -2.97
CA LYS A 637 19.16 -3.58 -3.15
C LYS A 637 19.64 -3.12 -1.79
N TYR A 638 20.93 -2.86 -1.65
CA TYR A 638 21.50 -2.24 -0.46
C TYR A 638 22.04 -0.87 -0.82
N ILE A 639 21.59 0.16 -0.10
CA ILE A 639 21.98 1.55 -0.30
C ILE A 639 22.52 2.10 1.02
N ARG A 640 23.67 2.74 0.94
CA ARG A 640 24.30 3.49 2.02
C ARG A 640 24.47 4.94 1.56
N ASP A 641 24.00 5.84 2.40
CA ASP A 641 24.00 7.27 2.15
C ASP A 641 24.61 8.02 3.33
N SER A 642 25.31 9.10 3.01
CA SER A 642 25.99 9.98 3.95
C SER A 642 25.20 11.26 4.24
N LYS A 643 24.08 11.51 3.55
CA LYS A 643 23.28 12.75 3.69
C LYS A 643 21.85 12.54 4.18
N GLY A 644 21.43 11.30 4.45
CA GLY A 644 20.07 10.97 4.89
C GLY A 644 19.00 11.39 3.87
N THR A 645 19.35 11.34 2.58
CA THR A 645 18.56 11.86 1.46
C THR A 645 17.53 10.87 0.91
N TYR A 646 17.45 9.64 1.41
CA TYR A 646 16.51 8.62 0.95
C TYR A 646 15.73 8.03 2.14
N PRO A 647 14.43 7.68 1.99
CA PRO A 647 13.60 7.87 0.81
C PRO A 647 12.99 9.28 0.83
N LYS A 648 13.59 10.23 0.12
CA LYS A 648 12.95 11.51 -0.16
C LYS A 648 12.01 11.40 -1.33
#